data_AF-A0AAV6NIU6-F1
#
_entry.id   AF-A0AAV6NIU6-F1
#
_cell.length_a   1.000
_cell.length_b   1.000
_cell.length_c   1.000
_cell.angle_alpha   90.00
_cell.angle_beta   90.00
_cell.angle_gamma   90.00
#
_symmetry.space_group_name_H-M   'P 1'
#
loop_
_entity.id
_entity.type
_entity.pdbx_description
1 polymer ?
#
loop_
_entity_poly.entity_id
_entity_poly.type
_entity_poly.pdbx_seq_one_letter_code
_entity_poly.pdbx_strand_id
1 'polypeptide(L)'
;MNRRPPLTQSQDDAVTSPSFQISLMDESSAATGVQSIRCRAAVCRKPGEPLVIEEIIVAPPRAREVRIRITCTSLCLSDVTFWKLKDPPGIVPRILGHEAIGVVESVGKDVNEVKEGDTVIPIFMADCGECADCLSVKSNLCSKLPFKIAPGMPRCGTSRFTDINGGVIHHFLSVSSFTEYTVVDIANVLKIDPAIPPNRACLLSCGVATGVGAAWKTANVEKGSTVAIFGMGSIGLAVAEGARLCGASRIIGIDINPDKFEAAKKFGVTEFVNSRSLGDKHVSQVINEMTDGGADYCFECVGMASLVHEAFACCRKGWGKTIVVGVDKPDATLSFSSYDVLFHGKSIMGSLYGGLKPKSDIPTLLKWYTDKKLELDKFVTYEVAQGCLCQSALSLSQLSDKTAFFSPTTVMEEKPSAATGLQPIRCRAAVCRKPGEPLVIEEISVAPPMAREVRIRIICTSLCHTDISVWKLKDPPGVVPRILGHEAFGVVESVGEDVNEVKEGDTVIPTFMADCGDCEDCLSTNSNLCSKFPFSMSSVMPRHGTSRFTDLNGEVIHHFLYVSSFSEYTVVDVAYVIKVDPAIPPNRACLLSCGVATGVGAAWKTANVKKGSTVAIFGLGSIGLAVAEGARLCGASRIIGIDINQDKFEVAKKFGVTELLNSGRLEDKSVSQVINEMTGGGADYCFECVGMASLVQEAFACCRQGWGKTIVLGVEKPGAILSLNFFDILLRGKTIMGSLYGGLKPKSDIHTLIKWYTEKKLELDKFVTHEIGFGDINEAFDLLIEGKCLRCVIWMNK
;
A
#
# COMPACT_ATOMS: atom_id res chain seq x y z
N MET A 1 -23.61 -32.84 -53.63
CA MET A 1 -22.62 -33.94 -53.75
C MET A 1 -21.24 -33.35 -53.48
N ASN A 2 -20.22 -33.96 -52.86
CA ASN A 2 -20.06 -35.12 -51.97
C ASN A 2 -18.59 -35.06 -51.47
N ARG A 3 -18.17 -35.23 -50.20
CA ARG A 3 -18.78 -35.30 -48.85
C ARG A 3 -17.73 -34.75 -47.84
N ARG A 4 -18.08 -34.51 -46.57
CA ARG A 4 -17.12 -34.48 -45.44
C ARG A 4 -17.36 -35.72 -44.54
N PRO A 5 -16.31 -36.36 -43.98
CA PRO A 5 -16.47 -37.45 -43.01
C PRO A 5 -16.88 -36.92 -41.61
N PRO A 6 -17.47 -37.77 -40.74
CA PRO A 6 -18.00 -37.34 -39.45
C PRO A 6 -16.91 -37.20 -38.37
N LEU A 7 -17.13 -36.27 -37.44
CA LEU A 7 -16.42 -36.19 -36.16
C LEU A 7 -16.91 -37.32 -35.24
N THR A 8 -16.00 -38.17 -34.77
CA THR A 8 -16.27 -39.14 -33.70
C THR A 8 -16.02 -38.50 -32.35
N GLN A 9 -16.96 -38.69 -31.41
CA GLN A 9 -16.83 -38.26 -30.03
C GLN A 9 -15.77 -39.06 -29.28
N SER A 10 -14.95 -38.41 -28.47
CA SER A 10 -14.33 -39.05 -27.30
C SER A 10 -13.87 -38.02 -26.27
N GLN A 11 -14.47 -38.14 -25.08
CA GLN A 11 -13.95 -37.77 -23.75
C GLN A 11 -13.77 -36.27 -23.43
N ASP A 12 -14.71 -35.77 -22.62
CA ASP A 12 -14.54 -34.61 -21.76
C ASP A 12 -13.52 -34.93 -20.65
N ASP A 13 -12.33 -34.35 -20.71
CA ASP A 13 -11.38 -34.35 -19.59
C ASP A 13 -11.85 -33.39 -18.50
N ALA A 14 -12.79 -33.87 -17.69
CA ALA A 14 -13.18 -33.22 -16.45
C ALA A 14 -11.96 -33.21 -15.50
N VAL A 15 -11.42 -32.01 -15.24
CA VAL A 15 -10.36 -31.79 -14.25
C VAL A 15 -10.84 -32.30 -12.90
N THR A 16 -10.36 -33.47 -12.51
CA THR A 16 -10.70 -34.09 -11.24
C THR A 16 -10.03 -33.30 -10.12
N SER A 17 -10.85 -32.68 -9.27
CA SER A 17 -10.40 -32.13 -8.00
C SER A 17 -9.62 -33.21 -7.23
N PRO A 18 -8.48 -32.89 -6.58
CA PRO A 18 -7.73 -33.88 -5.83
C PRO A 18 -8.63 -34.50 -4.77
N SER A 19 -8.85 -35.80 -4.88
CA SER A 19 -9.64 -36.58 -3.94
C SER A 19 -8.92 -36.62 -2.59
N PHE A 20 -9.32 -35.71 -1.70
CA PHE A 20 -8.96 -35.79 -0.28
C PHE A 20 -9.41 -37.16 0.23
N GLN A 21 -8.45 -38.06 0.45
CA GLN A 21 -8.69 -39.25 1.24
C GLN A 21 -9.10 -38.78 2.64
N ILE A 22 -10.39 -38.96 2.95
CA ILE A 22 -10.91 -38.81 4.30
C ILE A 22 -10.31 -39.96 5.10
N SER A 23 -9.18 -39.71 5.74
CA SER A 23 -8.75 -40.55 6.86
C SER A 23 -9.84 -40.43 7.92
N LEU A 24 -10.53 -41.53 8.20
CA LEU A 24 -11.52 -41.62 9.26
C LEU A 24 -10.85 -41.41 10.63
N MET A 25 -10.66 -40.14 11.00
CA MET A 25 -10.23 -39.75 12.34
C MET A 25 -11.41 -39.89 13.30
N ASP A 26 -11.51 -41.10 13.84
CA ASP A 26 -11.99 -41.45 15.17
C ASP A 26 -13.10 -40.56 15.78
N GLU A 27 -14.35 -41.03 15.67
CA GLU A 27 -15.52 -40.39 16.27
C GLU A 27 -15.51 -40.43 17.82
N SER A 28 -14.58 -41.14 18.46
CA SER A 28 -14.53 -41.32 19.93
C SER A 28 -14.04 -40.10 20.75
N SER A 29 -13.77 -38.95 20.10
CA SER A 29 -13.13 -37.77 20.72
C SER A 29 -14.06 -36.74 21.39
N ALA A 30 -15.35 -37.06 21.57
CA ALA A 30 -16.29 -36.21 22.29
C ALA A 30 -15.97 -36.13 23.80
N ALA A 31 -16.29 -35.00 24.45
CA ALA A 31 -16.22 -34.92 25.91
C ALA A 31 -17.16 -35.96 26.55
N THR A 32 -16.58 -36.94 27.26
CA THR A 32 -17.31 -38.08 27.82
C THR A 32 -18.39 -37.63 28.80
N GLY A 33 -19.66 -37.80 28.41
CA GLY A 33 -20.84 -37.44 29.22
C GLY A 33 -21.62 -36.21 28.74
N VAL A 34 -21.09 -35.40 27.81
CA VAL A 34 -21.79 -34.21 27.31
C VAL A 34 -22.74 -34.58 26.17
N GLN A 35 -24.05 -34.33 26.35
CA GLN A 35 -25.08 -34.61 25.34
C GLN A 35 -25.27 -33.44 24.35
N SER A 36 -25.85 -33.73 23.18
CA SER A 36 -26.33 -32.71 22.24
C SER A 36 -27.49 -31.91 22.85
N ILE A 37 -27.55 -30.61 22.57
CA ILE A 37 -28.61 -29.71 23.03
C ILE A 37 -29.62 -29.48 21.90
N ARG A 38 -30.91 -29.52 22.23
CA ARG A 38 -31.99 -29.01 21.35
C ARG A 38 -32.29 -27.57 21.76
N CYS A 39 -32.20 -26.63 20.83
CA CYS A 39 -32.43 -25.21 21.09
C CYS A 39 -32.96 -24.46 19.86
N ARG A 40 -33.35 -23.20 20.02
CA ARG A 40 -33.80 -22.35 18.90
C ARG A 40 -32.64 -21.65 18.21
N ALA A 41 -32.76 -21.47 16.90
CA ALA A 41 -31.86 -20.66 16.09
C ALA A 41 -32.61 -19.91 14.97
N ALA A 42 -32.01 -18.82 14.49
CA ALA A 42 -32.46 -18.11 13.30
C ALA A 42 -31.65 -18.60 12.08
N VAL A 43 -32.27 -19.42 11.25
CA VAL A 43 -31.61 -20.12 10.15
C VAL A 43 -31.92 -19.43 8.82
N CYS A 44 -30.85 -19.08 8.10
CA CYS A 44 -30.94 -18.66 6.71
C CYS A 44 -31.11 -19.91 5.83
N ARG A 45 -32.34 -20.25 5.47
CA ARG A 45 -32.64 -21.38 4.56
C ARG A 45 -32.45 -21.04 3.08
N LYS A 46 -32.56 -19.76 2.69
CA LYS A 46 -32.29 -19.26 1.33
C LYS A 46 -31.74 -17.83 1.36
N PRO A 47 -30.88 -17.43 0.40
CA PRO A 47 -30.32 -16.07 0.37
C PRO A 47 -31.40 -14.98 0.23
N GLY A 48 -31.36 -14.00 1.13
CA GLY A 48 -32.25 -12.83 1.13
C GLY A 48 -33.70 -13.07 1.54
N GLU A 49 -34.11 -14.32 1.81
CA GLU A 49 -35.42 -14.62 2.43
C GLU A 49 -35.34 -14.43 3.96
N PRO A 50 -36.44 -14.05 4.65
CA PRO A 50 -36.46 -13.90 6.10
C PRO A 50 -35.90 -15.12 6.84
N LEU A 51 -35.12 -14.87 7.91
CA LEU A 51 -34.56 -15.95 8.73
C LEU A 51 -35.69 -16.73 9.42
N VAL A 52 -35.61 -18.06 9.37
CA VAL A 52 -36.59 -18.94 9.99
C VAL A 52 -36.17 -19.20 11.44
N ILE A 53 -37.04 -18.89 12.41
CA ILE A 53 -36.85 -19.30 13.79
C ILE A 53 -37.34 -20.75 13.93
N GLU A 54 -36.41 -21.67 14.15
CA GLU A 54 -36.71 -23.11 14.25
C GLU A 54 -35.87 -23.78 15.33
N GLU A 55 -36.25 -25.00 15.71
CA GLU A 55 -35.46 -25.84 16.60
C GLU A 55 -34.38 -26.62 15.85
N ILE A 56 -33.17 -26.59 16.40
CA ILE A 56 -31.99 -27.27 15.89
C ILE A 56 -31.37 -28.16 16.97
N ILE A 57 -30.45 -29.03 16.56
CA ILE A 57 -29.60 -29.82 17.44
C ILE A 57 -28.17 -29.27 17.37
N VAL A 58 -27.60 -28.94 18.53
CA VAL A 58 -26.22 -28.48 18.71
C VAL A 58 -25.41 -29.62 19.32
N ALA A 59 -24.41 -30.11 18.59
CA ALA A 59 -23.53 -31.20 19.03
C ALA A 59 -22.72 -30.82 20.28
N PRO A 60 -22.22 -31.80 21.07
CA PRO A 60 -21.21 -31.54 22.09
C PRO A 60 -19.89 -31.03 21.45
N PRO A 61 -19.09 -30.25 22.20
CA PRO A 61 -17.79 -29.79 21.72
C PRO A 61 -16.80 -30.97 21.60
N ARG A 62 -16.03 -30.99 20.50
CA ARG A 62 -14.89 -31.91 20.33
C ARG A 62 -13.61 -31.33 20.95
N ALA A 63 -12.50 -32.08 20.87
CA ALA A 63 -11.20 -31.61 21.31
C ALA A 63 -10.86 -30.20 20.77
N ARG A 64 -10.44 -29.31 21.67
CA ARG A 64 -10.15 -27.88 21.45
C ARG A 64 -11.35 -27.00 21.07
N GLU A 65 -12.57 -27.49 21.23
CA GLU A 65 -13.81 -26.72 21.03
C GLU A 65 -14.48 -26.36 22.36
N VAL A 66 -15.26 -25.29 22.35
CA VAL A 66 -16.01 -24.78 23.50
C VAL A 66 -17.47 -24.58 23.08
N ARG A 67 -18.42 -25.11 23.85
CA ARG A 67 -19.84 -24.83 23.66
C ARG A 67 -20.26 -23.67 24.56
N ILE A 68 -20.85 -22.66 23.95
CA ILE A 68 -21.19 -21.38 24.58
C ILE A 68 -22.70 -21.19 24.49
N ARG A 69 -23.33 -20.92 25.63
CA ARG A 69 -24.71 -20.43 25.69
C ARG A 69 -24.69 -18.92 25.40
N ILE A 70 -25.25 -18.50 24.28
CA ILE A 70 -25.29 -17.08 23.88
C ILE A 70 -26.22 -16.32 24.84
N THR A 71 -25.76 -15.16 25.29
CA THR A 71 -26.52 -14.28 26.21
C THR A 71 -26.93 -12.97 25.56
N CYS A 72 -26.11 -12.46 24.64
CA CYS A 72 -26.39 -11.30 23.82
C CYS A 72 -25.67 -11.46 22.48
N THR A 73 -26.32 -11.00 21.41
CA THR A 73 -25.72 -10.91 20.07
C THR A 73 -26.19 -9.64 19.39
N SER A 74 -25.31 -8.99 18.61
CA SER A 74 -25.64 -7.84 17.76
C SER A 74 -25.58 -8.21 16.28
N LEU A 75 -26.14 -7.33 15.44
CA LEU A 75 -26.22 -7.51 14.00
C LEU A 75 -25.14 -6.67 13.31
N CYS A 76 -24.21 -7.32 12.62
CA CYS A 76 -23.20 -6.65 11.83
C CYS A 76 -23.65 -6.55 10.36
N LEU A 77 -23.14 -5.54 9.63
CA LEU A 77 -23.43 -5.39 8.19
C LEU A 77 -22.98 -6.62 7.39
N SER A 78 -21.88 -7.27 7.79
CA SER A 78 -21.42 -8.51 7.16
C SER A 78 -22.45 -9.63 7.24
N ASP A 79 -23.20 -9.77 8.34
CA ASP A 79 -24.28 -10.77 8.42
C ASP A 79 -25.34 -10.51 7.34
N VAL A 80 -25.70 -9.24 7.10
CA VAL A 80 -26.66 -8.82 6.05
C VAL A 80 -26.09 -9.04 4.64
N THR A 81 -24.80 -8.81 4.42
CA THR A 81 -24.13 -9.08 3.14
C THR A 81 -24.14 -10.56 2.82
N PHE A 82 -23.73 -11.42 3.75
CA PHE A 82 -23.71 -12.88 3.53
C PHE A 82 -25.10 -13.52 3.54
N TRP A 83 -26.06 -12.93 4.24
CA TRP A 83 -27.48 -13.31 4.15
C TRP A 83 -28.04 -13.15 2.73
N LYS A 84 -27.65 -12.10 2.00
CA LYS A 84 -28.12 -11.82 0.63
C LYS A 84 -27.31 -12.54 -0.45
N LEU A 85 -26.13 -13.05 -0.12
CA LEU A 85 -25.17 -13.60 -1.08
C LEU A 85 -25.65 -14.95 -1.63
N LYS A 86 -25.81 -15.03 -2.95
CA LYS A 86 -26.30 -16.24 -3.66
C LYS A 86 -25.17 -17.19 -4.06
N ASP A 87 -24.06 -16.63 -4.52
CA ASP A 87 -22.92 -17.38 -5.04
C ASP A 87 -21.91 -17.67 -3.91
N PRO A 88 -21.03 -18.68 -4.04
CA PRO A 88 -20.01 -18.98 -3.04
C PRO A 88 -19.17 -17.75 -2.66
N PRO A 89 -18.89 -17.51 -1.37
CA PRO A 89 -19.11 -18.38 -0.20
C PRO A 89 -20.49 -18.23 0.49
N GLY A 90 -21.49 -17.69 -0.20
CA GLY A 90 -22.90 -17.81 0.16
C GLY A 90 -23.34 -19.26 0.12
N ILE A 91 -23.58 -19.87 1.29
CA ILE A 91 -24.00 -21.27 1.43
C ILE A 91 -25.15 -21.29 2.43
N VAL A 92 -26.19 -22.04 2.09
CA VAL A 92 -27.40 -22.27 2.90
C VAL A 92 -27.71 -23.78 2.94
N PRO A 93 -28.35 -24.30 4.00
CA PRO A 93 -28.84 -23.60 5.19
C PRO A 93 -27.68 -23.19 6.13
N ARG A 94 -27.76 -22.00 6.75
CA ARG A 94 -26.68 -21.45 7.60
C ARG A 94 -27.23 -20.65 8.78
N ILE A 95 -26.56 -20.73 9.93
CA ILE A 95 -26.78 -19.81 11.07
C ILE A 95 -25.76 -18.67 10.94
N LEU A 96 -26.24 -17.44 10.94
CA LEU A 96 -25.42 -16.22 10.85
C LEU A 96 -25.07 -15.69 12.25
N GLY A 97 -24.47 -14.50 12.31
CA GLY A 97 -24.07 -13.86 13.57
C GLY A 97 -22.62 -14.17 13.93
N HIS A 98 -21.89 -13.13 14.26
CA HIS A 98 -20.51 -13.21 14.76
C HIS A 98 -20.18 -12.10 15.79
N GLU A 99 -21.17 -11.29 16.16
CA GLU A 99 -21.09 -10.33 17.26
C GLU A 99 -21.86 -10.83 18.47
N ALA A 100 -21.16 -11.33 19.49
CA ALA A 100 -21.81 -11.97 20.63
C ALA A 100 -20.97 -12.04 21.91
N ILE A 101 -21.66 -12.40 23.00
CA ILE A 101 -21.13 -12.77 24.30
C ILE A 101 -21.98 -13.90 24.87
N GLY A 102 -21.34 -14.84 25.56
CA GLY A 102 -22.04 -15.93 26.23
C GLY A 102 -21.34 -16.41 27.48
N VAL A 103 -21.88 -17.49 28.02
CA VAL A 103 -21.29 -18.25 29.13
C VAL A 103 -20.89 -19.62 28.61
N VAL A 104 -19.68 -20.08 28.95
CA VAL A 104 -19.24 -21.44 28.63
C VAL A 104 -20.17 -22.44 29.32
N GLU A 105 -20.79 -23.31 28.54
CA GLU A 105 -21.65 -24.39 29.04
C GLU A 105 -20.89 -25.71 29.10
N SER A 106 -20.01 -26.00 28.14
CA SER A 106 -19.13 -27.17 28.20
C SER A 106 -17.86 -26.96 27.37
N VAL A 107 -16.82 -27.72 27.72
CA VAL A 107 -15.52 -27.69 27.06
C VAL A 107 -15.15 -29.06 26.53
N GLY A 108 -14.53 -29.10 25.36
CA GLY A 108 -13.92 -30.31 24.83
C GLY A 108 -12.59 -30.66 25.49
N LYS A 109 -12.04 -31.82 25.11
CA LYS A 109 -10.68 -32.23 25.49
C LYS A 109 -9.64 -31.17 25.10
N ASP A 110 -8.55 -31.04 25.84
CA ASP A 110 -7.43 -30.14 25.54
C ASP A 110 -7.78 -28.63 25.54
N VAL A 111 -8.92 -28.25 26.15
CA VAL A 111 -9.27 -26.87 26.50
C VAL A 111 -8.85 -26.58 27.93
N ASN A 112 -7.94 -25.63 28.12
CA ASN A 112 -7.43 -25.24 29.45
C ASN A 112 -7.58 -23.75 29.76
N GLU A 113 -7.91 -22.91 28.76
CA GLU A 113 -7.96 -21.45 28.91
C GLU A 113 -9.29 -20.94 29.50
N VAL A 114 -10.35 -21.74 29.41
CA VAL A 114 -11.70 -21.46 29.93
C VAL A 114 -12.33 -22.71 30.53
N LYS A 115 -13.32 -22.53 31.41
CA LYS A 115 -14.12 -23.60 32.01
C LYS A 115 -15.61 -23.24 32.02
N GLU A 116 -16.46 -24.21 32.30
CA GLU A 116 -17.90 -24.00 32.53
C GLU A 116 -18.17 -22.85 33.51
N GLY A 117 -19.14 -22.01 33.18
CA GLY A 117 -19.50 -20.81 33.94
C GLY A 117 -18.67 -19.55 33.62
N ASP A 118 -17.56 -19.66 32.89
CA ASP A 118 -16.80 -18.47 32.47
C ASP A 118 -17.57 -17.63 31.44
N THR A 119 -17.54 -16.30 31.60
CA THR A 119 -18.07 -15.35 30.61
C THR A 119 -17.06 -15.11 29.50
N VAL A 120 -17.52 -15.24 28.25
CA VAL A 120 -16.67 -15.27 27.06
C VAL A 120 -17.25 -14.48 25.89
N ILE A 121 -16.35 -13.85 25.12
CA ILE A 121 -16.63 -13.30 23.80
C ILE A 121 -16.13 -14.33 22.76
N PRO A 122 -17.00 -14.95 21.95
CA PRO A 122 -16.56 -15.63 20.73
C PRO A 122 -16.16 -14.60 19.66
N ILE A 123 -14.99 -14.76 19.07
CA ILE A 123 -14.39 -13.81 18.12
C ILE A 123 -14.06 -14.56 16.83
N PHE A 124 -14.44 -14.01 15.67
CA PHE A 124 -14.29 -14.70 14.38
C PHE A 124 -12.82 -14.87 13.94
N MET A 125 -11.94 -13.98 14.40
CA MET A 125 -10.49 -14.11 14.23
C MET A 125 -9.93 -15.14 15.22
N ALA A 126 -9.16 -16.09 14.69
CA ALA A 126 -8.51 -17.11 15.50
C ALA A 126 -7.17 -16.60 16.06
N ASP A 127 -6.98 -16.73 17.37
CA ASP A 127 -5.73 -16.46 18.09
C ASP A 127 -5.29 -17.72 18.84
N CYS A 128 -4.47 -18.53 18.16
CA CYS A 128 -4.05 -19.82 18.71
C CYS A 128 -2.97 -19.71 19.79
N GLY A 129 -2.28 -18.58 19.92
CA GLY A 129 -1.16 -18.39 20.84
C GLY A 129 0.10 -19.23 20.55
N GLU A 130 0.11 -20.05 19.50
CA GLU A 130 1.13 -21.12 19.28
C GLU A 130 1.71 -21.19 17.85
N CYS A 131 1.34 -20.28 16.94
CA CYS A 131 1.95 -20.14 15.62
C CYS A 131 2.85 -18.90 15.54
N ALA A 132 3.79 -18.87 14.59
CA ALA A 132 4.75 -17.77 14.47
C ALA A 132 4.09 -16.38 14.35
N ASP A 133 2.93 -16.29 13.67
CA ASP A 133 2.23 -15.01 13.49
C ASP A 133 1.43 -14.61 14.74
N CYS A 134 0.77 -15.57 15.41
CA CYS A 134 0.15 -15.35 16.73
C CYS A 134 1.17 -14.98 17.81
N LEU A 135 2.44 -15.39 17.68
CA LEU A 135 3.54 -14.96 18.57
C LEU A 135 4.19 -13.64 18.12
N SER A 136 4.16 -13.31 16.83
CA SER A 136 4.72 -12.09 16.25
C SER A 136 3.86 -10.85 16.58
N VAL A 137 4.47 -9.78 17.09
CA VAL A 137 3.77 -8.50 17.28
C VAL A 137 3.39 -7.78 15.97
N LYS A 138 3.83 -8.29 14.81
CA LYS A 138 3.59 -7.67 13.50
C LYS A 138 2.22 -7.99 12.88
N SER A 139 1.56 -9.07 13.30
CA SER A 139 0.37 -9.63 12.64
C SER A 139 -0.76 -9.86 13.63
N ASN A 140 -2.01 -9.80 13.18
CA ASN A 140 -3.14 -10.43 13.87
C ASN A 140 -3.66 -11.70 13.21
N LEU A 141 -3.04 -12.15 12.11
CA LEU A 141 -3.43 -13.36 11.39
C LEU A 141 -2.83 -14.62 12.06
N CYS A 142 -3.46 -15.77 11.83
CA CYS A 142 -3.03 -17.05 12.37
C CYS A 142 -2.73 -18.06 11.25
N SER A 143 -1.46 -18.41 11.00
CA SER A 143 -1.14 -19.44 10.00
C SER A 143 -1.66 -20.85 10.32
N LYS A 144 -1.92 -21.19 11.60
CA LYS A 144 -2.47 -22.51 11.98
C LYS A 144 -3.98 -22.60 11.70
N LEU A 145 -4.70 -21.49 11.83
CA LEU A 145 -6.15 -21.37 11.63
C LEU A 145 -6.41 -20.11 10.80
N PRO A 146 -6.05 -20.11 9.50
CA PRO A 146 -6.17 -18.93 8.65
C PRO A 146 -7.64 -18.53 8.49
N PHE A 147 -7.91 -17.23 8.53
CA PHE A 147 -9.26 -16.70 8.33
C PHE A 147 -9.80 -17.10 6.95
N LYS A 148 -10.91 -17.84 6.96
CA LYS A 148 -11.62 -18.32 5.77
C LYS A 148 -13.11 -18.34 6.05
N ILE A 149 -13.91 -17.93 5.07
CA ILE A 149 -15.37 -18.05 5.13
C ILE A 149 -15.72 -19.48 4.72
N ALA A 150 -15.84 -20.37 5.71
CA ALA A 150 -16.07 -21.81 5.53
C ALA A 150 -17.42 -22.26 6.13
N PRO A 151 -18.02 -23.36 5.61
CA PRO A 151 -19.32 -23.87 6.08
C PRO A 151 -19.28 -24.67 7.40
N GLY A 152 -18.12 -24.81 8.05
CA GLY A 152 -17.92 -25.62 9.26
C GLY A 152 -16.71 -25.20 10.08
N MET A 153 -16.39 -25.97 11.11
CA MET A 153 -15.38 -25.63 12.13
C MET A 153 -13.96 -25.51 11.57
N PRO A 154 -13.13 -24.54 12.03
CA PRO A 154 -11.79 -24.29 11.47
C PRO A 154 -10.84 -25.48 11.38
N ARG A 155 -10.86 -26.40 12.37
CA ARG A 155 -9.94 -27.55 12.41
C ARG A 155 -10.33 -28.74 11.54
N CYS A 156 -11.61 -28.93 11.26
CA CYS A 156 -12.12 -30.17 10.68
C CYS A 156 -13.20 -30.01 9.58
N GLY A 157 -13.61 -28.78 9.25
CA GLY A 157 -14.59 -28.48 8.19
C GLY A 157 -16.02 -28.96 8.43
N THR A 158 -16.28 -29.79 9.46
CA THR A 158 -17.60 -30.29 9.81
C THR A 158 -18.42 -29.28 10.61
N SER A 159 -19.75 -29.37 10.52
CA SER A 159 -20.65 -28.54 11.34
C SER A 159 -20.87 -29.10 12.75
N ARG A 160 -21.44 -28.27 13.63
CA ARG A 160 -21.96 -28.65 14.95
C ARG A 160 -23.48 -28.46 15.06
N PHE A 161 -24.13 -28.12 13.95
CA PHE A 161 -25.57 -27.88 13.86
C PHE A 161 -26.23 -28.84 12.88
N THR A 162 -27.35 -29.43 13.28
CA THR A 162 -28.31 -30.07 12.37
C THR A 162 -29.72 -29.55 12.66
N ASP A 163 -30.60 -29.61 11.67
CA ASP A 163 -32.03 -29.52 11.95
C ASP A 163 -32.56 -30.79 12.64
N ILE A 164 -33.82 -30.76 13.05
CA ILE A 164 -34.48 -31.86 13.77
C ILE A 164 -34.58 -33.16 12.96
N ASN A 165 -34.39 -33.10 11.63
CA ASN A 165 -34.40 -34.26 10.74
C ASN A 165 -32.98 -34.78 10.43
N GLY A 166 -31.94 -34.20 11.05
CA GLY A 166 -30.54 -34.54 10.81
C GLY A 166 -29.89 -33.83 9.62
N GLY A 167 -30.58 -32.90 8.97
CA GLY A 167 -30.01 -32.09 7.88
C GLY A 167 -28.94 -31.14 8.40
N VAL A 168 -27.76 -31.10 7.78
CA VAL A 168 -26.65 -30.24 8.21
C VAL A 168 -27.02 -28.76 8.03
N ILE A 169 -26.79 -27.96 9.07
CA ILE A 169 -26.84 -26.49 9.00
C ILE A 169 -25.41 -25.97 9.11
N HIS A 170 -25.03 -25.04 8.24
CA HIS A 170 -23.65 -24.56 8.14
C HIS A 170 -23.32 -23.46 9.15
N HIS A 171 -22.04 -23.41 9.53
CA HIS A 171 -21.46 -22.34 10.33
C HIS A 171 -21.26 -21.05 9.52
N PHE A 172 -21.09 -19.96 10.25
CA PHE A 172 -20.69 -18.65 9.75
C PHE A 172 -19.57 -18.05 10.60
N LEU A 173 -18.48 -17.64 9.95
CA LEU A 173 -17.31 -16.98 10.54
C LEU A 173 -16.77 -17.62 11.82
N SER A 174 -16.87 -18.95 11.94
CA SER A 174 -16.45 -19.73 13.12
C SER A 174 -17.16 -19.39 14.44
N VAL A 175 -18.28 -18.65 14.39
CA VAL A 175 -19.00 -18.18 15.59
C VAL A 175 -20.49 -18.53 15.55
N SER A 176 -21.20 -18.23 14.46
CA SER A 176 -22.62 -18.58 14.26
C SER A 176 -23.53 -18.21 15.45
N SER A 177 -23.61 -16.93 15.82
CA SER A 177 -24.24 -16.50 17.09
C SER A 177 -25.76 -16.30 17.09
N PHE A 178 -26.46 -16.44 15.96
CA PHE A 178 -27.93 -16.33 15.90
C PHE A 178 -28.63 -17.63 16.35
N THR A 179 -28.25 -18.14 17.52
CA THR A 179 -28.69 -19.38 18.16
C THR A 179 -28.52 -19.25 19.67
N GLU A 180 -29.31 -20.00 20.45
CA GLU A 180 -29.17 -20.03 21.91
C GLU A 180 -27.87 -20.70 22.37
N TYR A 181 -27.33 -21.64 21.57
CA TYR A 181 -26.05 -22.32 21.82
C TYR A 181 -25.22 -22.45 20.54
N THR A 182 -23.93 -22.14 20.64
CA THR A 182 -22.95 -22.34 19.55
C THR A 182 -21.73 -23.12 20.04
N VAL A 183 -20.94 -23.66 19.12
CA VAL A 183 -19.65 -24.31 19.37
C VAL A 183 -18.58 -23.60 18.56
N VAL A 184 -17.48 -23.22 19.21
CA VAL A 184 -16.37 -22.46 18.61
C VAL A 184 -15.02 -23.09 18.97
N ASP A 185 -13.95 -22.77 18.24
CA ASP A 185 -12.60 -23.20 18.60
C ASP A 185 -12.05 -22.42 19.80
N ILE A 186 -11.20 -23.00 20.63
CA ILE A 186 -10.52 -22.28 21.72
C ILE A 186 -9.61 -21.13 21.24
N ALA A 187 -9.17 -21.16 19.99
CA ALA A 187 -8.50 -20.01 19.37
C ALA A 187 -9.46 -18.83 19.10
N ASN A 188 -10.77 -19.09 19.00
CA ASN A 188 -11.82 -18.12 18.72
C ASN A 188 -12.57 -17.67 20.00
N VAL A 189 -12.00 -17.92 21.20
CA VAL A 189 -12.60 -17.57 22.49
C VAL A 189 -11.71 -16.61 23.26
N LEU A 190 -12.33 -15.56 23.81
CA LEU A 190 -11.74 -14.66 24.80
C LEU A 190 -12.55 -14.69 26.08
N LYS A 191 -11.90 -15.01 27.20
CA LYS A 191 -12.46 -14.84 28.56
C LYS A 191 -12.45 -13.36 28.97
N ILE A 192 -13.54 -12.91 29.59
CA ILE A 192 -13.68 -11.54 30.09
C ILE A 192 -14.24 -11.50 31.52
N ASP A 193 -14.24 -10.32 32.12
CA ASP A 193 -14.92 -10.08 33.40
C ASP A 193 -16.45 -10.08 33.22
N PRO A 194 -17.22 -10.88 33.98
CA PRO A 194 -18.68 -10.89 33.93
C PRO A 194 -19.35 -9.55 34.30
N ALA A 195 -18.62 -8.61 34.91
CA ALA A 195 -19.13 -7.26 35.23
C ALA A 195 -19.27 -6.35 34.00
N ILE A 196 -18.67 -6.69 32.86
CA ILE A 196 -18.82 -5.92 31.63
C ILE A 196 -20.23 -6.13 31.04
N PRO A 197 -20.99 -5.06 30.73
CA PRO A 197 -22.33 -5.20 30.16
C PRO A 197 -22.33 -6.02 28.85
N PRO A 198 -23.15 -7.09 28.75
CA PRO A 198 -23.16 -7.97 27.57
C PRO A 198 -23.42 -7.25 26.24
N ASN A 199 -24.35 -6.29 26.26
CA ASN A 199 -24.71 -5.38 25.17
C ASN A 199 -23.63 -4.34 24.80
N ARG A 200 -22.43 -4.41 25.40
CA ARG A 200 -21.23 -3.62 25.05
C ARG A 200 -20.07 -4.52 24.65
N ALA A 201 -19.87 -5.61 25.40
CA ALA A 201 -18.86 -6.62 25.10
C ALA A 201 -19.01 -7.24 23.72
N CYS A 202 -20.24 -7.55 23.27
CA CYS A 202 -20.49 -8.15 21.95
C CYS A 202 -19.98 -7.30 20.78
N LEU A 203 -19.97 -5.96 20.91
CA LEU A 203 -19.51 -5.03 19.88
C LEU A 203 -18.00 -5.12 19.59
N LEU A 204 -17.24 -5.70 20.52
CA LEU A 204 -15.78 -5.85 20.41
C LEU A 204 -15.36 -7.11 19.64
N SER A 205 -16.25 -8.05 19.33
CA SER A 205 -15.87 -9.21 18.49
C SER A 205 -15.85 -8.91 17.00
N CYS A 206 -16.43 -7.79 16.54
CA CYS A 206 -16.29 -7.29 15.17
C CYS A 206 -16.26 -5.76 15.06
N GLY A 207 -17.41 -5.08 14.92
CA GLY A 207 -17.48 -3.73 14.36
C GLY A 207 -16.63 -2.66 15.06
N VAL A 208 -16.75 -2.52 16.39
CA VAL A 208 -16.06 -1.45 17.12
C VAL A 208 -14.56 -1.73 17.23
N ALA A 209 -14.18 -2.97 17.53
CA ALA A 209 -12.78 -3.37 17.55
C ALA A 209 -12.12 -3.15 16.18
N THR A 210 -12.81 -3.50 15.09
CA THR A 210 -12.29 -3.33 13.72
C THR A 210 -11.98 -1.86 13.42
N GLY A 211 -12.89 -0.93 13.72
CA GLY A 211 -12.66 0.49 13.46
C GLY A 211 -11.60 1.12 14.37
N VAL A 212 -11.68 0.90 15.69
CA VAL A 212 -10.69 1.44 16.65
C VAL A 212 -9.30 0.88 16.37
N GLY A 213 -9.20 -0.42 16.09
CA GLY A 213 -7.96 -1.09 15.70
C GLY A 213 -7.40 -0.56 14.39
N ALA A 214 -8.23 -0.32 13.37
CA ALA A 214 -7.76 0.19 12.09
C ALA A 214 -6.99 1.51 12.24
N ALA A 215 -7.46 2.42 13.10
CA ALA A 215 -6.75 3.65 13.43
C ALA A 215 -5.54 3.42 14.35
N TRP A 216 -5.69 2.63 15.42
CA TRP A 216 -4.67 2.46 16.46
C TRP A 216 -3.50 1.55 16.03
N LYS A 217 -3.78 0.41 15.42
CA LYS A 217 -2.81 -0.63 15.06
C LYS A 217 -2.39 -0.58 13.59
N THR A 218 -3.36 -0.60 12.68
CA THR A 218 -3.05 -0.75 11.24
C THR A 218 -2.48 0.53 10.64
N ALA A 219 -3.19 1.64 10.78
CA ALA A 219 -2.71 2.95 10.36
C ALA A 219 -1.56 3.45 11.24
N ASN A 220 -1.67 3.17 12.55
CA ASN A 220 -0.91 3.83 13.62
C ASN A 220 -1.01 5.35 13.44
N VAL A 221 -2.23 5.88 13.56
CA VAL A 221 -2.52 7.32 13.39
C VAL A 221 -1.63 8.14 14.31
N GLU A 222 -0.95 9.13 13.75
CA GLU A 222 -0.03 9.98 14.48
C GLU A 222 -0.77 11.15 15.16
N LYS A 223 -0.26 11.57 16.33
CA LYS A 223 -0.83 12.71 17.06
C LYS A 223 -0.69 13.97 16.21
N GLY A 224 -1.79 14.70 16.05
CA GLY A 224 -1.85 15.93 15.26
C GLY A 224 -2.27 15.71 13.80
N SER A 225 -2.34 14.48 13.31
CA SER A 225 -2.69 14.18 11.92
C SER A 225 -4.13 14.54 11.54
N THR A 226 -4.34 14.73 10.24
CA THR A 226 -5.63 14.85 9.58
C THR A 226 -6.10 13.48 9.08
N VAL A 227 -7.32 13.10 9.43
CA VAL A 227 -7.93 11.81 9.10
C VAL A 227 -9.22 12.01 8.31
N ALA A 228 -9.33 11.39 7.14
CA ALA A 228 -10.56 11.34 6.35
C ALA A 228 -11.19 9.94 6.42
N ILE A 229 -12.51 9.85 6.61
CA ILE A 229 -13.21 8.56 6.82
C ILE A 229 -14.43 8.45 5.92
N PHE A 230 -14.39 7.53 4.97
CA PHE A 230 -15.48 7.24 4.04
C PHE A 230 -16.45 6.23 4.66
N GLY A 231 -17.70 6.66 4.89
CA GLY A 231 -18.78 5.87 5.45
C GLY A 231 -18.89 6.00 6.97
N MET A 232 -19.78 6.87 7.43
CA MET A 232 -20.15 7.05 8.84
C MET A 232 -21.16 5.99 9.31
N GLY A 233 -20.83 4.71 9.07
CA GLY A 233 -21.46 3.54 9.70
C GLY A 233 -20.77 3.18 11.01
N SER A 234 -21.16 2.06 11.64
CA SER A 234 -20.55 1.60 12.92
C SER A 234 -19.02 1.51 12.86
N ILE A 235 -18.46 0.95 11.79
CA ILE A 235 -17.01 0.87 11.58
C ILE A 235 -16.39 2.27 11.46
N GLY A 236 -16.94 3.16 10.63
CA GLY A 236 -16.39 4.51 10.45
C GLY A 236 -16.48 5.40 11.70
N LEU A 237 -17.52 5.24 12.50
CA LEU A 237 -17.64 5.87 13.82
C LEU A 237 -16.59 5.33 14.80
N ALA A 238 -16.31 4.02 14.77
CA ALA A 238 -15.24 3.41 15.54
C ALA A 238 -13.83 3.80 15.05
N VAL A 239 -13.63 4.03 13.75
CA VAL A 239 -12.41 4.64 13.21
C VAL A 239 -12.24 6.07 13.71
N ALA A 240 -13.30 6.89 13.71
CA ALA A 240 -13.25 8.26 14.24
C ALA A 240 -12.86 8.27 15.72
N GLU A 241 -13.43 7.35 16.51
CA GLU A 241 -13.05 7.15 17.91
C GLU A 241 -11.59 6.68 18.07
N GLY A 242 -11.14 5.71 17.27
CA GLY A 242 -9.75 5.26 17.28
C GLY A 242 -8.76 6.40 16.93
N ALA A 243 -9.08 7.22 15.92
CA ALA A 243 -8.30 8.39 15.53
C ALA A 243 -8.27 9.46 16.63
N ARG A 244 -9.41 9.71 17.29
CA ARG A 244 -9.51 10.59 18.47
C ARG A 244 -8.63 10.08 19.62
N LEU A 245 -8.64 8.77 19.88
CA LEU A 245 -7.81 8.13 20.91
C LEU A 245 -6.31 8.21 20.59
N CYS A 246 -5.92 8.17 19.32
CA CYS A 246 -4.55 8.41 18.87
C CYS A 246 -4.13 9.89 18.90
N GLY A 247 -5.09 10.81 19.05
CA GLY A 247 -4.85 12.25 19.12
C GLY A 247 -4.75 12.94 17.75
N ALA A 248 -5.46 12.44 16.74
CA ALA A 248 -5.67 13.18 15.49
C ALA A 248 -6.27 14.58 15.77
N SER A 249 -5.83 15.60 15.02
CA SER A 249 -6.29 16.99 15.24
C SER A 249 -7.56 17.33 14.45
N ARG A 250 -7.69 16.75 13.25
CA ARG A 250 -8.82 16.93 12.33
C ARG A 250 -9.32 15.57 11.90
N ILE A 251 -10.62 15.33 12.05
CA ILE A 251 -11.29 14.08 11.68
C ILE A 251 -12.48 14.45 10.79
N ILE A 252 -12.36 14.18 9.50
CA ILE A 252 -13.30 14.53 8.45
C ILE A 252 -14.16 13.30 8.11
N GLY A 253 -15.45 13.34 8.48
CA GLY A 253 -16.42 12.30 8.13
C GLY A 253 -16.99 12.54 6.73
N ILE A 254 -16.98 11.51 5.88
CA ILE A 254 -17.50 11.57 4.50
C ILE A 254 -18.64 10.57 4.38
N ASP A 255 -19.87 11.05 4.14
CA ASP A 255 -21.04 10.18 3.96
C ASP A 255 -22.07 10.83 3.01
N ILE A 256 -23.03 10.05 2.53
CA ILE A 256 -24.14 10.52 1.69
C ILE A 256 -25.32 11.07 2.51
N ASN A 257 -25.38 10.77 3.81
CA ASN A 257 -26.43 11.23 4.71
C ASN A 257 -25.86 12.26 5.71
N PRO A 258 -26.25 13.55 5.63
CA PRO A 258 -25.76 14.60 6.53
C PRO A 258 -26.24 14.42 7.98
N ASP A 259 -27.37 13.75 8.22
CA ASP A 259 -27.92 13.54 9.57
C ASP A 259 -26.97 12.74 10.48
N LYS A 260 -26.07 11.96 9.87
CA LYS A 260 -25.03 11.21 10.58
C LYS A 260 -23.99 12.10 11.25
N PHE A 261 -23.82 13.37 10.84
CA PHE A 261 -22.79 14.23 11.40
C PHE A 261 -22.98 14.48 12.91
N GLU A 262 -24.20 14.72 13.38
CA GLU A 262 -24.47 14.92 14.81
C GLU A 262 -24.25 13.65 15.65
N ALA A 263 -24.37 12.47 15.06
CA ALA A 263 -23.93 11.24 15.70
C ALA A 263 -22.39 11.14 15.70
N ALA A 264 -21.76 11.44 14.57
CA ALA A 264 -20.31 11.32 14.36
C ALA A 264 -19.47 12.24 15.25
N LYS A 265 -19.94 13.47 15.53
CA LYS A 265 -19.31 14.39 16.50
C LYS A 265 -19.08 13.75 17.87
N LYS A 266 -19.99 12.87 18.31
CA LYS A 266 -19.92 12.21 19.63
C LYS A 266 -18.75 11.21 19.75
N PHE A 267 -18.16 10.81 18.62
CA PHE A 267 -17.01 9.91 18.53
C PHE A 267 -15.69 10.63 18.21
N GLY A 268 -15.74 11.91 17.83
CA GLY A 268 -14.56 12.75 17.57
C GLY A 268 -14.51 13.41 16.19
N VAL A 269 -15.49 13.19 15.31
CA VAL A 269 -15.52 13.85 13.98
C VAL A 269 -15.65 15.36 14.14
N THR A 270 -14.68 16.10 13.62
CA THR A 270 -14.59 17.57 13.70
C THR A 270 -15.28 18.25 12.51
N GLU A 271 -15.22 17.62 11.34
CA GLU A 271 -15.65 18.18 10.05
C GLU A 271 -16.42 17.13 9.25
N PHE A 272 -17.27 17.54 8.32
CA PHE A 272 -18.09 16.61 7.55
C PHE A 272 -18.29 17.05 6.10
N VAL A 273 -18.22 16.09 5.18
CA VAL A 273 -18.39 16.30 3.74
C VAL A 273 -19.53 15.40 3.24
N ASN A 274 -20.62 16.01 2.75
CA ASN A 274 -21.67 15.27 2.06
C ASN A 274 -21.29 15.07 0.60
N SER A 275 -20.96 13.83 0.21
CA SER A 275 -20.52 13.52 -1.16
C SER A 275 -21.61 13.72 -2.23
N ARG A 276 -22.89 13.86 -1.84
CA ARG A 276 -23.99 14.20 -2.76
C ARG A 276 -24.17 15.71 -2.97
N SER A 277 -23.48 16.55 -2.22
CA SER A 277 -23.65 18.01 -2.23
C SER A 277 -22.51 18.76 -2.92
N LEU A 278 -21.63 18.05 -3.64
CA LEU A 278 -20.37 18.61 -4.19
C LEU A 278 -20.49 19.17 -5.61
N GLY A 279 -21.66 19.01 -6.26
CA GLY A 279 -21.84 19.36 -7.67
C GLY A 279 -20.93 18.50 -8.55
N ASP A 280 -20.16 19.15 -9.43
CA ASP A 280 -19.20 18.47 -10.32
C ASP A 280 -17.85 18.17 -9.63
N LYS A 281 -17.64 18.60 -8.38
CA LYS A 281 -16.38 18.32 -7.66
C LYS A 281 -16.34 16.89 -7.13
N HIS A 282 -15.19 16.25 -7.32
CA HIS A 282 -14.83 15.01 -6.64
C HIS A 282 -14.58 15.25 -5.14
N VAL A 283 -14.82 14.24 -4.30
CA VAL A 283 -14.56 14.31 -2.85
C VAL A 283 -13.09 14.63 -2.59
N SER A 284 -12.19 14.02 -3.36
CA SER A 284 -10.75 14.24 -3.33
C SER A 284 -10.32 15.66 -3.67
N GLN A 285 -11.00 16.34 -4.58
CA GLN A 285 -10.75 17.77 -4.82
C GLN A 285 -11.10 18.58 -3.58
N VAL A 286 -12.28 18.35 -3.00
CA VAL A 286 -12.76 19.05 -1.80
C VAL A 286 -11.87 18.76 -0.58
N ILE A 287 -11.47 17.51 -0.34
CA ILE A 287 -10.56 17.16 0.75
C ILE A 287 -9.19 17.80 0.55
N ASN A 288 -8.62 17.75 -0.66
CA ASN A 288 -7.31 18.36 -0.93
C ASN A 288 -7.35 19.90 -0.73
N GLU A 289 -8.45 20.56 -1.11
CA GLU A 289 -8.70 21.99 -0.83
C GLU A 289 -8.83 22.26 0.68
N MET A 290 -9.56 21.43 1.43
CA MET A 290 -9.78 21.59 2.88
C MET A 290 -8.53 21.31 3.73
N THR A 291 -7.52 20.63 3.19
CA THR A 291 -6.38 20.07 3.94
C THR A 291 -5.01 20.52 3.44
N ASP A 292 -4.95 21.41 2.45
CA ASP A 292 -3.71 21.87 1.80
C ASP A 292 -2.83 20.70 1.29
N GLY A 293 -3.45 19.87 0.44
CA GLY A 293 -2.77 18.79 -0.30
C GLY A 293 -3.13 17.35 0.08
N GLY A 294 -4.06 17.14 1.02
CA GLY A 294 -4.65 15.83 1.34
C GLY A 294 -4.57 15.44 2.82
N ALA A 295 -5.33 14.42 3.21
CA ALA A 295 -5.29 13.87 4.57
C ALA A 295 -4.10 12.91 4.77
N ASP A 296 -3.54 12.85 5.97
CA ASP A 296 -2.46 11.90 6.32
C ASP A 296 -2.95 10.45 6.27
N TYR A 297 -4.20 10.23 6.68
CA TYR A 297 -4.84 8.92 6.76
C TYR A 297 -6.24 8.97 6.15
N CYS A 298 -6.53 8.09 5.19
CA CYS A 298 -7.85 7.91 4.61
C CYS A 298 -8.37 6.50 4.90
N PHE A 299 -9.55 6.37 5.49
CA PHE A 299 -10.16 5.08 5.82
C PHE A 299 -11.38 4.82 4.92
N GLU A 300 -11.39 3.69 4.22
CA GLU A 300 -12.54 3.22 3.45
C GLU A 300 -13.34 2.21 4.29
N CYS A 301 -14.54 2.59 4.74
CA CYS A 301 -15.36 1.82 5.69
C CYS A 301 -16.74 1.39 5.12
N VAL A 302 -17.01 1.65 3.83
CA VAL A 302 -18.24 1.26 3.12
C VAL A 302 -18.09 -0.11 2.47
N GLY A 303 -16.93 -0.39 1.86
CA GLY A 303 -16.66 -1.61 1.10
C GLY A 303 -16.96 -1.44 -0.38
N MET A 304 -16.31 -0.46 -1.01
CA MET A 304 -16.44 -0.22 -2.46
C MET A 304 -15.08 0.16 -3.07
N ALA A 305 -14.66 -0.57 -4.10
CA ALA A 305 -13.42 -0.30 -4.84
C ALA A 305 -13.31 1.15 -5.34
N SER A 306 -14.41 1.73 -5.84
CA SER A 306 -14.44 3.14 -6.26
C SER A 306 -14.17 4.13 -5.12
N LEU A 307 -14.59 3.83 -3.88
CA LEU A 307 -14.31 4.65 -2.71
C LEU A 307 -12.89 4.45 -2.19
N VAL A 308 -12.26 3.30 -2.41
CA VAL A 308 -10.82 3.12 -2.15
C VAL A 308 -10.00 4.01 -3.10
N HIS A 309 -10.40 4.12 -4.37
CA HIS A 309 -9.76 5.03 -5.33
C HIS A 309 -9.91 6.50 -4.91
N GLU A 310 -11.11 6.91 -4.49
CA GLU A 310 -11.37 8.27 -4.00
C GLU A 310 -10.59 8.57 -2.71
N ALA A 311 -10.53 7.61 -1.77
CA ALA A 311 -9.75 7.70 -0.54
C ALA A 311 -8.23 7.80 -0.81
N PHE A 312 -7.73 7.07 -1.80
CA PHE A 312 -6.35 7.17 -2.27
C PHE A 312 -6.07 8.52 -2.94
N ALA A 313 -7.01 9.07 -3.70
CA ALA A 313 -6.91 10.42 -4.25
C ALA A 313 -6.86 11.51 -3.15
N CYS A 314 -7.62 11.34 -2.05
CA CYS A 314 -7.63 12.22 -0.87
C CYS A 314 -6.35 12.18 -0.01
N CYS A 315 -5.52 11.14 -0.10
CA CYS A 315 -4.29 11.02 0.70
C CYS A 315 -3.27 12.10 0.32
N ARG A 316 -2.53 12.62 1.31
CA ARG A 316 -1.41 13.55 1.09
C ARG A 316 -0.28 12.87 0.32
N LYS A 317 0.33 13.58 -0.63
CA LYS A 317 1.43 13.04 -1.47
C LYS A 317 2.70 12.86 -0.62
N GLY A 318 3.39 11.74 -0.78
CA GLY A 318 4.67 11.41 -0.16
C GLY A 318 4.57 10.47 1.04
N TRP A 319 3.48 10.53 1.81
CA TRP A 319 3.32 9.68 3.02
C TRP A 319 1.89 9.22 3.33
N GLY A 320 0.88 9.75 2.65
CA GLY A 320 -0.52 9.47 2.97
C GLY A 320 -0.87 7.99 2.84
N LYS A 321 -1.65 7.48 3.80
CA LYS A 321 -2.01 6.06 3.91
C LYS A 321 -3.51 5.84 3.71
N THR A 322 -3.86 5.01 2.73
CA THR A 322 -5.24 4.51 2.56
C THR A 322 -5.40 3.17 3.26
N ILE A 323 -6.29 3.12 4.25
CA ILE A 323 -6.62 1.91 4.98
C ILE A 323 -7.97 1.40 4.48
N VAL A 324 -7.97 0.22 3.86
CA VAL A 324 -9.18 -0.48 3.43
C VAL A 324 -9.71 -1.28 4.62
N VAL A 325 -10.94 -1.00 5.05
CA VAL A 325 -11.62 -1.67 6.17
C VAL A 325 -12.94 -2.29 5.72
N GLY A 326 -13.68 -1.61 4.85
CA GLY A 326 -14.93 -2.10 4.26
C GLY A 326 -14.72 -3.33 3.36
N VAL A 327 -15.74 -4.17 3.23
CA VAL A 327 -15.72 -5.42 2.44
C VAL A 327 -16.58 -5.25 1.19
N ASP A 328 -15.93 -5.20 0.01
CA ASP A 328 -16.60 -5.25 -1.29
C ASP A 328 -16.95 -6.72 -1.67
N LYS A 329 -17.43 -6.97 -2.89
CA LYS A 329 -17.70 -8.32 -3.44
C LYS A 329 -16.40 -9.11 -3.73
N PRO A 330 -16.40 -10.46 -3.66
CA PRO A 330 -15.19 -11.28 -3.80
C PRO A 330 -14.36 -11.09 -5.07
N ASP A 331 -15.01 -10.73 -6.18
CA ASP A 331 -14.39 -10.48 -7.48
C ASP A 331 -14.00 -9.01 -7.72
N ALA A 332 -14.16 -8.13 -6.71
CA ALA A 332 -13.77 -6.73 -6.82
C ALA A 332 -12.26 -6.58 -7.03
N THR A 333 -11.90 -5.67 -7.94
CA THR A 333 -10.52 -5.31 -8.25
C THR A 333 -10.29 -3.84 -8.02
N LEU A 334 -9.10 -3.51 -7.54
CA LEU A 334 -8.61 -2.14 -7.38
C LEU A 334 -7.64 -1.87 -8.53
N SER A 335 -7.95 -0.88 -9.35
CA SER A 335 -7.17 -0.52 -10.55
C SER A 335 -6.54 0.87 -10.39
N PHE A 336 -5.23 0.92 -10.23
CA PHE A 336 -4.48 2.17 -10.07
C PHE A 336 -3.62 2.44 -11.31
N SER A 337 -3.39 3.70 -11.62
CA SER A 337 -2.29 4.08 -12.51
C SER A 337 -0.96 3.66 -11.87
N SER A 338 -0.13 2.88 -12.58
CA SER A 338 1.22 2.52 -12.10
C SER A 338 2.05 3.77 -11.78
N TYR A 339 1.80 4.86 -12.53
CA TYR A 339 2.40 6.18 -12.30
C TYR A 339 1.98 6.77 -10.95
N ASP A 340 0.69 6.78 -10.62
CA ASP A 340 0.21 7.39 -9.37
C ASP A 340 0.70 6.65 -8.13
N VAL A 341 0.82 5.32 -8.20
CA VAL A 341 1.39 4.53 -7.09
C VAL A 341 2.85 4.93 -6.87
N LEU A 342 3.67 4.97 -7.92
CA LEU A 342 5.10 5.28 -7.82
C LEU A 342 5.39 6.74 -7.44
N PHE A 343 4.87 7.70 -8.21
CA PHE A 343 5.29 9.10 -8.15
C PHE A 343 4.64 9.89 -7.02
N HIS A 344 3.48 9.45 -6.49
CA HIS A 344 2.84 10.13 -5.36
C HIS A 344 3.27 9.62 -3.99
N GLY A 345 4.11 8.57 -3.88
CA GLY A 345 4.62 8.05 -2.59
C GLY A 345 3.54 7.61 -1.58
N LYS A 346 2.30 7.43 -2.04
CA LYS A 346 1.15 7.04 -1.21
C LYS A 346 1.21 5.54 -0.92
N SER A 347 0.54 5.12 0.13
CA SER A 347 0.43 3.70 0.50
C SER A 347 -1.02 3.23 0.62
N ILE A 348 -1.26 1.95 0.34
CA ILE A 348 -2.55 1.28 0.50
C ILE A 348 -2.34 0.00 1.30
N MET A 349 -3.17 -0.21 2.32
CA MET A 349 -3.11 -1.39 3.19
C MET A 349 -4.49 -1.88 3.61
N GLY A 350 -4.65 -3.19 3.76
CA GLY A 350 -5.86 -3.79 4.30
C GLY A 350 -5.86 -3.91 5.82
N SER A 351 -7.03 -3.84 6.45
CA SER A 351 -7.19 -3.84 7.90
C SER A 351 -8.24 -4.84 8.42
N LEU A 352 -8.04 -6.14 8.17
CA LEU A 352 -8.88 -7.20 8.75
C LEU A 352 -8.87 -7.13 10.29
N TYR A 353 -10.08 -7.04 10.89
CA TYR A 353 -10.29 -6.90 12.34
C TYR A 353 -9.44 -5.80 13.00
N GLY A 354 -9.20 -4.70 12.26
CA GLY A 354 -8.43 -3.57 12.78
C GLY A 354 -6.97 -3.89 13.10
N GLY A 355 -6.39 -4.98 12.58
CA GLY A 355 -5.04 -5.40 12.97
C GLY A 355 -4.91 -5.84 14.44
N LEU A 356 -6.04 -6.06 15.15
CA LEU A 356 -6.07 -6.43 16.56
C LEU A 356 -5.93 -7.93 16.77
N LYS A 357 -5.16 -8.31 17.79
CA LYS A 357 -5.16 -9.69 18.32
C LYS A 357 -6.29 -9.87 19.35
N PRO A 358 -7.18 -10.85 19.16
CA PRO A 358 -8.24 -11.17 20.12
C PRO A 358 -7.76 -11.26 21.57
N LYS A 359 -6.70 -12.03 21.86
CA LYS A 359 -6.34 -12.36 23.25
C LYS A 359 -5.51 -11.29 23.96
N SER A 360 -4.83 -10.39 23.24
CA SER A 360 -4.03 -9.31 23.86
C SER A 360 -4.65 -7.91 23.75
N ASP A 361 -5.35 -7.60 22.66
CA ASP A 361 -5.76 -6.23 22.38
C ASP A 361 -7.19 -5.93 22.83
N ILE A 362 -8.12 -6.90 22.78
CA ILE A 362 -9.48 -6.70 23.27
C ILE A 362 -9.55 -6.46 24.80
N PRO A 363 -8.73 -7.10 25.65
CA PRO A 363 -8.59 -6.69 27.05
C PRO A 363 -8.15 -5.22 27.22
N THR A 364 -7.36 -4.68 26.28
CA THR A 364 -6.99 -3.25 26.28
C THR A 364 -8.17 -2.36 25.94
N LEU A 365 -9.01 -2.74 24.96
CA LEU A 365 -10.24 -2.01 24.63
C LEU A 365 -11.27 -2.05 25.77
N LEU A 366 -11.44 -3.20 26.43
CA LEU A 366 -12.28 -3.35 27.63
C LEU A 366 -11.80 -2.47 28.78
N LYS A 367 -10.47 -2.37 28.97
CA LYS A 367 -9.89 -1.41 29.92
C LYS A 367 -10.19 0.03 29.52
N TRP A 368 -10.04 0.39 28.24
CA TRP A 368 -10.37 1.74 27.77
C TRP A 368 -11.86 2.09 27.94
N TYR A 369 -12.76 1.13 27.80
CA TYR A 369 -14.18 1.30 28.12
C TYR A 369 -14.38 1.57 29.62
N THR A 370 -13.78 0.74 30.47
CA THR A 370 -13.85 0.88 31.93
C THR A 370 -13.25 2.20 32.44
N ASP A 371 -12.13 2.63 31.83
CA ASP A 371 -11.47 3.91 32.04
C ASP A 371 -12.26 5.12 31.46
N LYS A 372 -13.43 4.89 30.81
CA LYS A 372 -14.26 5.89 30.11
C LYS A 372 -13.53 6.67 29.00
N LYS A 373 -12.57 6.02 28.33
CA LYS A 373 -11.85 6.54 27.15
C LYS A 373 -12.55 6.13 25.86
N LEU A 374 -13.08 4.90 25.81
CA LEU A 374 -13.79 4.30 24.69
C LEU A 374 -15.31 4.32 24.95
N GLU A 375 -16.10 4.74 23.98
CA GLU A 375 -17.50 5.15 24.15
C GLU A 375 -18.52 4.11 23.63
N LEU A 376 -18.41 2.87 24.10
CA LEU A 376 -19.27 1.76 23.65
C LEU A 376 -20.77 2.04 23.81
N ASP A 377 -21.15 2.81 24.83
CA ASP A 377 -22.55 3.19 25.10
C ASP A 377 -23.20 4.00 23.98
N LYS A 378 -22.42 4.72 23.17
CA LYS A 378 -22.95 5.57 22.09
C LYS A 378 -23.28 4.79 20.82
N PHE A 379 -22.81 3.54 20.69
CA PHE A 379 -23.07 2.70 19.51
C PHE A 379 -24.45 2.01 19.54
N VAL A 380 -25.02 1.79 20.72
CA VAL A 380 -26.29 1.07 20.86
C VAL A 380 -27.46 2.06 20.86
N THR A 381 -28.14 2.14 19.73
CA THR A 381 -29.30 3.04 19.52
C THR A 381 -30.64 2.38 19.79
N TYR A 382 -30.72 1.04 19.69
CA TYR A 382 -31.92 0.25 19.94
C TYR A 382 -31.54 -1.08 20.60
N GLU A 383 -32.34 -1.53 21.56
CA GLU A 383 -32.25 -2.87 22.15
C GLU A 383 -33.60 -3.56 21.97
N VAL A 384 -33.60 -4.73 21.31
CA VAL A 384 -34.81 -5.50 21.03
C VAL A 384 -34.93 -6.64 22.04
N ALA A 385 -35.82 -6.50 23.01
CA ALA A 385 -36.20 -7.60 23.88
C ALA A 385 -36.91 -8.71 23.06
N GLN A 386 -36.78 -9.97 23.50
CA GLN A 386 -37.09 -11.18 22.73
C GLN A 386 -38.60 -11.44 22.43
N GLY A 387 -39.44 -10.39 22.43
CA GLY A 387 -40.89 -10.49 22.26
C GLY A 387 -41.59 -9.26 21.66
N CYS A 388 -40.87 -8.29 21.05
CA CYS A 388 -41.52 -7.09 20.49
C CYS A 388 -40.95 -6.67 19.12
N LEU A 389 -41.57 -7.16 18.04
CA LEU A 389 -41.37 -6.68 16.67
C LEU A 389 -42.72 -6.51 15.98
N CYS A 390 -43.24 -5.29 15.93
CA CYS A 390 -44.41 -4.95 15.12
C CYS A 390 -44.19 -3.64 14.36
N GLN A 391 -44.20 -3.77 13.02
CA GLN A 391 -44.57 -2.79 12.00
C GLN A 391 -44.30 -1.28 12.24
N SER A 392 -43.44 -0.71 11.39
CA SER A 392 -43.89 0.36 10.47
C SER A 392 -42.87 0.58 9.34
N ALA A 393 -43.36 0.63 8.10
CA ALA A 393 -42.62 1.16 6.95
C ALA A 393 -43.38 2.38 6.46
N LEU A 394 -42.69 3.51 6.29
CA LEU A 394 -43.28 4.76 5.80
C LEU A 394 -42.67 5.16 4.47
N SER A 395 -43.54 5.46 3.51
CA SER A 395 -43.23 5.84 2.14
C SER A 395 -42.96 7.34 2.00
N LEU A 396 -42.05 7.71 1.10
CA LEU A 396 -41.76 9.09 0.71
C LEU A 396 -42.18 9.36 -0.74
N SER A 397 -42.87 10.48 -0.96
CA SER A 397 -42.99 11.13 -2.28
C SER A 397 -43.02 12.65 -2.09
N GLN A 398 -41.95 13.33 -2.51
CA GLN A 398 -41.89 14.19 -3.71
C GLN A 398 -42.30 15.65 -3.48
N LEU A 399 -41.40 16.57 -3.83
CA LEU A 399 -41.69 17.92 -4.33
C LEU A 399 -40.43 18.47 -5.04
N SER A 400 -40.61 19.46 -5.93
CA SER A 400 -39.64 19.81 -6.97
C SER A 400 -39.36 21.33 -7.07
N ASP A 401 -38.24 21.64 -7.73
CA ASP A 401 -38.07 22.70 -8.75
C ASP A 401 -37.36 24.04 -8.41
N LYS A 402 -36.47 24.45 -9.36
CA LYS A 402 -35.98 25.81 -9.74
C LYS A 402 -34.68 26.43 -9.15
N THR A 403 -33.59 26.32 -9.93
CA THR A 403 -32.76 27.40 -10.58
C THR A 403 -32.63 28.79 -9.89
N ALA A 404 -31.48 29.50 -9.88
CA ALA A 404 -30.66 29.90 -11.04
C ALA A 404 -29.29 30.58 -10.69
N PHE A 405 -28.25 30.33 -11.52
CA PHE A 405 -27.12 31.18 -12.01
C PHE A 405 -26.37 32.24 -11.16
N PHE A 406 -25.02 32.25 -11.26
CA PHE A 406 -24.19 33.35 -11.84
C PHE A 406 -22.73 32.90 -12.14
N SER A 407 -21.99 33.62 -13.01
CA SER A 407 -20.69 33.23 -13.62
C SER A 407 -19.47 34.01 -13.08
N PRO A 408 -18.22 33.50 -13.23
CA PRO A 408 -17.01 34.11 -12.67
C PRO A 408 -16.31 35.11 -13.60
N THR A 409 -15.37 35.89 -13.05
CA THR A 409 -14.44 36.78 -13.78
C THR A 409 -12.98 36.34 -13.59
N THR A 410 -12.17 36.51 -14.63
CA THR A 410 -10.75 36.11 -14.69
C THR A 410 -9.78 37.18 -14.18
N VAL A 411 -8.57 36.77 -13.80
CA VAL A 411 -7.42 37.64 -13.45
C VAL A 411 -6.28 37.36 -14.43
N MET A 412 -5.50 38.40 -14.78
CA MET A 412 -4.38 38.33 -15.73
C MET A 412 -3.02 38.19 -15.03
N GLU A 413 -2.04 37.62 -15.73
CA GLU A 413 -0.64 37.49 -15.29
C GLU A 413 0.22 38.72 -15.66
N GLU A 414 1.29 38.96 -14.88
CA GLU A 414 2.42 39.82 -15.25
C GLU A 414 3.75 39.05 -15.17
N LYS A 415 4.76 39.48 -15.94
CA LYS A 415 6.13 38.92 -15.99
C LYS A 415 7.17 39.87 -15.39
N PRO A 416 8.18 39.37 -14.65
CA PRO A 416 9.32 40.17 -14.20
C PRO A 416 10.48 40.21 -15.22
N SER A 417 11.35 41.22 -15.08
CA SER A 417 12.54 41.47 -15.90
C SER A 417 13.81 40.84 -15.33
N ALA A 418 14.88 40.78 -16.13
CA ALA A 418 16.21 40.33 -15.71
C ALA A 418 17.29 41.31 -16.18
N ALA A 419 18.37 41.45 -15.40
CA ALA A 419 19.76 41.54 -15.90
C ALA A 419 20.80 41.64 -14.75
N THR A 420 21.54 40.56 -14.51
CA THR A 420 22.89 40.61 -13.93
C THR A 420 23.93 40.42 -15.03
N GLY A 421 25.11 41.04 -14.93
CA GLY A 421 26.11 41.16 -16.01
C GLY A 421 26.85 39.89 -16.46
N LEU A 422 26.31 38.69 -16.22
CA LEU A 422 26.90 37.41 -16.62
C LEU A 422 26.67 37.14 -18.13
N GLN A 423 27.64 36.51 -18.79
CA GLN A 423 27.58 36.22 -20.23
C GLN A 423 27.17 34.76 -20.51
N PRO A 424 26.54 34.48 -21.66
CA PRO A 424 26.34 33.10 -22.15
C PRO A 424 27.68 32.38 -22.37
N ILE A 425 27.73 31.09 -22.08
CA ILE A 425 28.87 30.21 -22.39
C ILE A 425 28.57 29.45 -23.68
N ARG A 426 29.57 29.29 -24.55
CA ARG A 426 29.53 28.27 -25.62
C ARG A 426 30.25 27.02 -25.16
N CYS A 427 29.62 25.86 -25.36
CA CYS A 427 30.20 24.57 -25.00
C CYS A 427 29.57 23.43 -25.80
N ARG A 428 30.13 22.22 -25.70
CA ARG A 428 29.59 21.02 -26.35
C ARG A 428 28.41 20.45 -25.55
N ALA A 429 27.44 19.91 -26.27
CA ALA A 429 26.33 19.13 -25.72
C ALA A 429 25.97 17.97 -26.65
N ALA A 430 25.42 16.89 -26.09
CA ALA A 430 24.89 15.75 -26.84
C ALA A 430 23.37 15.91 -26.93
N VAL A 431 22.90 16.39 -28.08
CA VAL A 431 21.52 16.82 -28.30
C VAL A 431 20.71 15.72 -28.98
N CYS A 432 19.60 15.34 -28.37
CA CYS A 432 18.57 14.54 -28.99
C CYS A 432 17.78 15.42 -29.96
N ARG A 433 18.13 15.40 -31.24
CA ARG A 433 17.42 16.14 -32.30
C ARG A 433 16.14 15.43 -32.77
N LYS A 434 16.06 14.09 -32.63
CA LYS A 434 14.87 13.29 -32.96
C LYS A 434 14.75 12.05 -32.04
N PRO A 435 13.53 11.57 -31.74
CA PRO A 435 13.35 10.42 -30.86
C PRO A 435 13.97 9.12 -31.42
N GLY A 436 14.86 8.51 -30.64
CA GLY A 436 15.49 7.22 -30.95
C GLY A 436 16.59 7.26 -32.02
N GLU A 437 16.96 8.43 -32.57
CA GLU A 437 18.15 8.59 -33.40
C GLU A 437 19.38 8.93 -32.53
N PRO A 438 20.62 8.57 -32.93
CA PRO A 438 21.83 8.87 -32.16
C PRO A 438 21.95 10.35 -31.76
N LEU A 439 22.49 10.61 -30.57
CA LEU A 439 22.70 11.97 -30.07
C LEU A 439 23.76 12.67 -30.92
N VAL A 440 23.47 13.91 -31.30
CA VAL A 440 24.39 14.77 -32.06
C VAL A 440 25.24 15.57 -31.07
N ILE A 441 26.57 15.43 -31.14
CA ILE A 441 27.47 16.28 -30.36
C ILE A 441 27.69 17.57 -31.15
N GLU A 442 27.20 18.69 -30.62
CA GLU A 442 27.25 20.01 -31.24
C GLU A 442 27.60 21.11 -30.24
N GLU A 443 28.04 22.28 -30.73
CA GLU A 443 28.24 23.48 -29.91
C GLU A 443 26.88 24.14 -29.65
N ILE A 444 26.60 24.47 -28.40
CA ILE A 444 25.39 25.16 -27.95
C ILE A 444 25.74 26.44 -27.18
N SER A 445 24.76 27.31 -26.97
CA SER A 445 24.82 28.45 -26.07
C SER A 445 24.07 28.16 -24.77
N VAL A 446 24.77 28.26 -23.64
CA VAL A 446 24.24 28.12 -22.28
C VAL A 446 24.10 29.51 -21.66
N ALA A 447 22.86 29.95 -21.45
CA ALA A 447 22.54 31.23 -20.83
C ALA A 447 23.15 31.35 -19.41
N PRO A 448 23.37 32.57 -18.90
CA PRO A 448 23.68 32.78 -17.48
C PRO A 448 22.54 32.29 -16.58
N PRO A 449 22.84 31.91 -15.31
CA PRO A 449 21.82 31.56 -14.35
C PRO A 449 20.96 32.79 -13.98
N MET A 450 19.64 32.63 -13.96
CA MET A 450 18.72 33.63 -13.41
C MET A 450 18.64 33.53 -11.88
N ALA A 451 17.88 34.41 -11.23
CA ALA A 451 17.62 34.34 -9.79
C ALA A 451 17.22 32.92 -9.34
N ARG A 452 17.85 32.46 -8.25
CA ARG A 452 17.80 31.10 -7.66
C ARG A 452 18.37 29.96 -8.52
N GLU A 453 19.04 30.24 -9.63
CA GLU A 453 19.70 29.23 -10.46
C GLU A 453 21.22 29.20 -10.27
N VAL A 454 21.82 28.06 -10.62
CA VAL A 454 23.25 27.76 -10.50
C VAL A 454 23.73 27.21 -11.83
N ARG A 455 24.78 27.80 -12.41
CA ARG A 455 25.45 27.25 -13.59
C ARG A 455 26.60 26.38 -13.15
N ILE A 456 26.57 25.11 -13.56
CA ILE A 456 27.48 24.06 -13.14
C ILE A 456 28.29 23.60 -14.34
N ARG A 457 29.61 23.59 -14.20
CA ARG A 457 30.53 22.92 -15.11
C ARG A 457 30.56 21.43 -14.76
N ILE A 458 30.06 20.58 -15.65
CA ILE A 458 30.00 19.13 -15.43
C ILE A 458 31.41 18.54 -15.58
N ILE A 459 31.80 17.69 -14.62
CA ILE A 459 33.05 16.93 -14.68
C ILE A 459 32.78 15.56 -15.32
N CYS A 460 31.76 14.88 -14.82
CA CYS A 460 31.27 13.62 -15.35
C CYS A 460 29.76 13.46 -15.12
N THR A 461 29.15 12.66 -15.98
CA THR A 461 27.75 12.27 -15.93
C THR A 461 27.65 10.75 -16.10
N SER A 462 26.60 10.10 -15.62
CA SER A 462 26.28 8.72 -15.98
C SER A 462 24.93 8.64 -16.70
N LEU A 463 24.73 7.51 -17.39
CA LEU A 463 23.53 7.18 -18.16
C LEU A 463 22.69 6.14 -17.41
N CYS A 464 21.35 6.26 -17.44
CA CYS A 464 20.47 5.17 -17.04
C CYS A 464 19.26 4.95 -17.98
N HIS A 465 18.44 3.93 -17.68
CA HIS A 465 17.28 3.57 -18.50
C HIS A 465 16.21 4.66 -18.60
N THR A 466 16.17 5.64 -17.68
CA THR A 466 15.28 6.80 -17.77
C THR A 466 15.63 7.66 -18.98
N ASP A 467 16.92 7.89 -19.24
CA ASP A 467 17.38 8.63 -20.41
C ASP A 467 17.03 7.87 -21.71
N ILE A 468 17.28 6.54 -21.76
CA ILE A 468 16.91 5.70 -22.92
C ILE A 468 15.40 5.69 -23.17
N SER A 469 14.59 5.62 -22.11
CA SER A 469 13.14 5.60 -22.21
C SER A 469 12.62 6.90 -22.82
N VAL A 470 13.08 8.04 -22.31
CA VAL A 470 12.63 9.37 -22.78
C VAL A 470 13.24 9.73 -24.14
N TRP A 471 14.47 9.30 -24.43
CA TRP A 471 15.09 9.40 -25.75
C TRP A 471 14.23 8.79 -26.87
N LYS A 472 13.46 7.73 -26.57
CA LYS A 472 12.59 7.03 -27.53
C LYS A 472 11.16 7.58 -27.59
N LEU A 473 10.75 8.49 -26.70
CA LEU A 473 9.38 9.02 -26.68
C LEU A 473 9.14 10.00 -27.83
N LYS A 474 8.07 9.75 -28.58
CA LYS A 474 7.57 10.64 -29.66
C LYS A 474 6.49 11.60 -29.16
N ASP A 475 5.64 11.10 -28.26
CA ASP A 475 4.52 11.83 -27.66
C ASP A 475 4.91 12.39 -26.28
N PRO A 476 4.21 13.43 -25.76
CA PRO A 476 4.48 14.00 -24.45
C PRO A 476 4.57 12.94 -23.33
N PRO A 477 5.58 12.97 -22.44
CA PRO A 477 6.55 14.05 -22.20
C PRO A 477 7.81 14.03 -23.10
N GLY A 478 7.81 13.25 -24.19
CA GLY A 478 8.79 13.36 -25.26
C GLY A 478 8.74 14.75 -25.92
N VAL A 479 9.91 15.36 -26.09
CA VAL A 479 10.10 16.61 -26.84
C VAL A 479 11.53 16.65 -27.37
N VAL A 480 11.71 17.24 -28.54
CA VAL A 480 13.00 17.48 -29.20
C VAL A 480 12.98 18.89 -29.82
N PRO A 481 14.14 19.58 -29.96
CA PRO A 481 15.46 19.15 -29.52
C PRO A 481 15.63 19.19 -27.99
N ARG A 482 16.38 18.25 -27.39
CA ARG A 482 16.53 18.13 -25.92
C ARG A 482 17.93 17.64 -25.52
N ILE A 483 18.47 18.12 -24.40
CA ILE A 483 19.68 17.58 -23.75
C ILE A 483 19.24 16.68 -22.59
N LEU A 484 19.65 15.41 -22.63
CA LEU A 484 19.36 14.39 -21.61
C LEU A 484 20.40 14.41 -20.47
N GLY A 485 20.38 13.40 -19.61
CA GLY A 485 21.30 13.27 -18.48
C GLY A 485 20.75 13.88 -17.20
N HIS A 486 20.82 13.10 -16.12
CA HIS A 486 20.34 13.47 -14.78
C HIS A 486 21.14 12.83 -13.63
N GLU A 487 22.19 12.07 -13.94
CA GLU A 487 23.14 11.53 -12.96
C GLU A 487 24.49 12.21 -13.15
N ALA A 488 24.90 13.13 -12.27
CA ALA A 488 26.07 13.98 -12.56
C ALA A 488 26.82 14.51 -11.34
N PHE A 489 28.03 14.98 -11.60
CA PHE A 489 28.89 15.67 -10.65
C PHE A 489 29.60 16.83 -11.34
N GLY A 490 29.67 17.97 -10.67
CA GLY A 490 30.18 19.20 -11.25
C GLY A 490 30.79 20.16 -10.25
N VAL A 491 31.28 21.27 -10.77
CA VAL A 491 31.75 22.42 -10.00
C VAL A 491 30.93 23.63 -10.40
N VAL A 492 30.46 24.42 -9.42
CA VAL A 492 29.74 25.66 -9.69
C VAL A 492 30.66 26.65 -10.41
N GLU A 493 30.22 27.13 -11.57
CA GLU A 493 30.91 28.17 -12.34
C GLU A 493 30.33 29.56 -12.02
N SER A 494 29.01 29.67 -11.89
CA SER A 494 28.38 30.93 -11.46
C SER A 494 27.03 30.67 -10.79
N VAL A 495 26.57 31.65 -10.03
CA VAL A 495 25.28 31.64 -9.34
C VAL A 495 24.47 32.88 -9.73
N GLY A 496 23.16 32.73 -9.85
CA GLY A 496 22.25 33.85 -10.00
C GLY A 496 21.94 34.53 -8.67
N GLU A 497 21.08 35.56 -8.72
CA GLU A 497 20.61 36.30 -7.55
C GLU A 497 19.93 35.36 -6.51
N ASP A 498 19.97 35.75 -5.24
CA ASP A 498 19.40 35.03 -4.09
C ASP A 498 19.91 33.60 -3.84
N VAL A 499 20.98 33.16 -4.51
CA VAL A 499 21.67 31.90 -4.21
C VAL A 499 22.69 32.10 -3.08
N ASN A 500 22.42 31.47 -1.93
CA ASN A 500 23.26 31.58 -0.72
C ASN A 500 23.85 30.24 -0.26
N GLU A 501 23.38 29.12 -0.83
CA GLU A 501 23.68 27.76 -0.36
C GLU A 501 24.96 27.17 -1.00
N VAL A 502 25.35 27.72 -2.16
CA VAL A 502 26.55 27.38 -2.93
C VAL A 502 27.16 28.64 -3.53
N LYS A 503 28.45 28.59 -3.88
CA LYS A 503 29.18 29.65 -4.59
C LYS A 503 30.09 29.06 -5.66
N GLU A 504 30.62 29.92 -6.54
CA GLU A 504 31.67 29.56 -7.50
C GLU A 504 32.81 28.75 -6.85
N GLY A 505 33.23 27.68 -7.53
CA GLY A 505 34.24 26.74 -7.07
C GLY A 505 33.74 25.65 -6.11
N ASP A 506 32.52 25.75 -5.58
CA ASP A 506 31.94 24.65 -4.79
C ASP A 506 31.69 23.42 -5.66
N THR A 507 31.98 22.25 -5.10
CA THR A 507 31.72 20.95 -5.72
C THR A 507 30.29 20.50 -5.41
N VAL A 508 29.56 20.03 -6.43
CA VAL A 508 28.12 19.79 -6.35
C VAL A 508 27.66 18.54 -7.09
N ILE A 509 26.60 17.94 -6.55
CA ILE A 509 25.77 16.92 -7.19
C ILE A 509 24.42 17.58 -7.51
N PRO A 510 24.01 17.71 -8.79
CA PRO A 510 22.63 18.01 -9.13
C PRO A 510 21.75 16.75 -9.05
N THR A 511 20.49 16.90 -8.65
CA THR A 511 19.48 15.83 -8.57
C THR A 511 18.23 16.18 -9.36
N PHE A 512 17.46 15.19 -9.81
CA PHE A 512 16.13 15.45 -10.39
C PHE A 512 15.04 15.72 -9.34
N MET A 513 15.32 15.44 -8.06
CA MET A 513 14.45 15.75 -6.93
C MET A 513 14.79 17.12 -6.35
N ALA A 514 13.75 17.87 -6.01
CA ALA A 514 13.84 19.17 -5.36
C ALA A 514 13.84 19.04 -3.83
N ASP A 515 14.67 19.87 -3.19
CA ASP A 515 14.71 20.08 -1.75
C ASP A 515 14.83 21.60 -1.48
N CYS A 516 13.68 22.27 -1.35
CA CYS A 516 13.64 23.72 -1.17
C CYS A 516 14.05 24.18 0.24
N GLY A 517 14.07 23.27 1.22
CA GLY A 517 14.40 23.57 2.62
C GLY A 517 13.36 24.40 3.40
N ASP A 518 12.25 24.83 2.78
CA ASP A 518 11.33 25.81 3.38
C ASP A 518 9.82 25.53 3.25
N CYS A 519 9.39 24.53 2.45
CA CYS A 519 8.00 24.07 2.40
C CYS A 519 7.72 23.02 3.48
N GLU A 520 6.44 22.85 3.87
CA GLU A 520 6.05 21.93 4.95
C GLU A 520 6.58 20.50 4.73
N ASP A 521 6.52 19.97 3.51
CA ASP A 521 7.03 18.62 3.18
C ASP A 521 8.56 18.52 3.27
N CYS A 522 9.27 19.56 2.83
CA CYS A 522 10.72 19.66 2.96
C CYS A 522 11.16 19.81 4.42
N LEU A 523 10.31 20.32 5.31
CA LEU A 523 10.55 20.38 6.75
C LEU A 523 10.11 19.09 7.47
N SER A 524 9.03 18.45 7.01
CA SER A 524 8.45 17.22 7.56
C SER A 524 9.37 16.01 7.40
N THR A 525 9.50 15.17 8.43
CA THR A 525 10.27 13.90 8.33
C THR A 525 9.62 12.85 7.45
N ASN A 526 8.37 13.05 7.04
CA ASN A 526 7.54 12.00 6.44
C ASN A 526 7.65 11.94 4.90
N SER A 527 8.12 13.01 4.25
CA SER A 527 8.13 13.15 2.78
C SER A 527 9.50 13.51 2.23
N ASN A 528 9.73 13.18 0.95
CA ASN A 528 10.75 13.81 0.11
C ASN A 528 10.15 14.53 -1.12
N LEU A 529 8.82 14.66 -1.19
CA LEU A 529 8.13 15.33 -2.29
C LEU A 529 7.86 16.79 -1.93
N CYS A 530 8.61 17.71 -2.53
CA CYS A 530 8.47 19.15 -2.30
C CYS A 530 7.19 19.72 -2.94
N SER A 531 6.26 20.30 -2.16
CA SER A 531 5.06 20.94 -2.73
C SER A 531 5.33 22.24 -3.50
N LYS A 532 6.44 22.95 -3.25
CA LYS A 532 6.84 24.12 -4.07
C LYS A 532 7.40 23.72 -5.44
N PHE A 533 7.99 22.53 -5.54
CA PHE A 533 8.63 22.00 -6.74
C PHE A 533 8.16 20.55 -6.98
N PRO A 534 6.85 20.36 -7.25
CA PRO A 534 6.28 19.04 -7.43
C PRO A 534 6.92 18.36 -8.65
N PHE A 535 7.32 17.10 -8.48
CA PHE A 535 7.98 16.37 -9.56
C PHE A 535 7.08 16.26 -10.78
N SER A 536 7.60 16.69 -11.94
CA SER A 536 6.97 16.51 -13.25
C SER A 536 8.06 16.42 -14.32
N MET A 537 7.75 15.79 -15.47
CA MET A 537 8.69 15.71 -16.60
C MET A 537 8.60 16.96 -17.48
N SER A 538 9.01 18.11 -16.93
CA SER A 538 9.07 19.40 -17.64
C SER A 538 10.13 19.41 -18.75
N SER A 539 9.93 20.29 -19.73
CA SER A 539 10.90 20.63 -20.80
C SER A 539 11.65 21.95 -20.55
N VAL A 540 11.37 22.61 -19.42
CA VAL A 540 11.86 23.95 -19.04
C VAL A 540 12.14 24.05 -17.53
N MET A 541 12.88 25.09 -17.14
CA MET A 541 13.22 25.38 -15.73
C MET A 541 11.97 25.67 -14.87
N PRO A 542 11.92 25.20 -13.61
CA PRO A 542 10.67 25.14 -12.86
C PRO A 542 10.21 26.50 -12.31
N ARG A 543 11.12 27.44 -12.00
CA ARG A 543 10.73 28.80 -11.55
C ARG A 543 10.34 29.74 -12.71
N HIS A 544 11.05 29.64 -13.83
CA HIS A 544 11.01 30.67 -14.88
C HIS A 544 10.33 30.20 -16.17
N GLY A 545 9.85 28.96 -16.25
CA GLY A 545 9.11 28.42 -17.39
C GLY A 545 9.86 28.44 -18.72
N THR A 546 11.19 28.59 -18.69
CA THR A 546 12.04 28.84 -19.86
C THR A 546 13.23 27.89 -19.90
N SER A 547 13.83 27.72 -21.08
CA SER A 547 15.11 27.00 -21.21
C SER A 547 16.30 27.92 -20.91
N ARG A 548 17.47 27.31 -20.77
CA ARG A 548 18.80 27.95 -20.70
C ARG A 548 19.71 27.55 -21.85
N PHE A 549 19.22 26.70 -22.76
CA PHE A 549 19.97 26.19 -23.89
C PHE A 549 19.36 26.68 -25.20
N THR A 550 20.21 27.23 -26.07
CA THR A 550 19.88 27.41 -27.49
C THR A 550 20.98 26.81 -28.36
N ASP A 551 20.65 26.39 -29.57
CA ASP A 551 21.67 26.11 -30.57
C ASP A 551 22.29 27.42 -31.11
N LEU A 552 23.26 27.31 -32.03
CA LEU A 552 23.92 28.47 -32.64
C LEU A 552 23.02 29.27 -33.61
N ASN A 553 21.87 28.72 -34.00
CA ASN A 553 20.85 29.41 -34.80
C ASN A 553 19.82 30.15 -33.94
N GLY A 554 19.86 29.94 -32.61
CA GLY A 554 18.89 30.49 -31.65
C GLY A 554 17.66 29.61 -31.42
N GLU A 555 17.63 28.37 -31.94
CA GLU A 555 16.57 27.41 -31.62
C GLU A 555 16.65 26.99 -30.15
N VAL A 556 15.52 26.95 -29.45
CA VAL A 556 15.47 26.51 -28.05
C VAL A 556 15.70 25.01 -27.95
N ILE A 557 16.69 24.60 -27.14
CA ILE A 557 16.90 23.20 -26.77
C ILE A 557 16.28 22.97 -25.40
N HIS A 558 15.49 21.90 -25.24
CA HIS A 558 14.74 21.61 -24.03
C HIS A 558 15.58 20.97 -22.92
N HIS A 559 15.19 21.28 -21.68
CA HIS A 559 15.69 20.66 -20.47
C HIS A 559 15.13 19.24 -20.27
N PHE A 560 15.83 18.48 -19.41
CA PHE A 560 15.46 17.14 -18.99
C PHE A 560 15.71 16.96 -17.49
N LEU A 561 14.64 16.57 -16.77
CA LEU A 561 14.65 16.29 -15.33
C LEU A 561 15.31 17.37 -14.47
N TYR A 562 15.26 18.63 -14.92
CA TYR A 562 15.86 19.80 -14.27
C TYR A 562 17.40 19.75 -14.10
N VAL A 563 18.09 18.86 -14.84
CA VAL A 563 19.55 18.64 -14.74
C VAL A 563 20.26 18.74 -16.08
N SER A 564 19.78 18.09 -17.15
CA SER A 564 20.38 18.09 -18.50
C SER A 564 21.91 17.96 -18.52
N SER A 565 22.46 16.94 -17.87
CA SER A 565 23.90 16.78 -17.67
C SER A 565 24.70 16.26 -18.86
N PHE A 566 24.08 15.98 -20.02
CA PHE A 566 24.81 15.63 -21.25
C PHE A 566 25.31 16.89 -21.99
N SER A 567 25.90 17.81 -21.24
CA SER A 567 26.61 19.01 -21.71
C SER A 567 27.72 19.37 -20.74
N GLU A 568 28.78 19.99 -21.24
CA GLU A 568 29.91 20.48 -20.43
C GLU A 568 29.48 21.53 -19.38
N TYR A 569 28.40 22.27 -19.65
CA TYR A 569 27.78 23.20 -18.71
C TYR A 569 26.27 23.04 -18.69
N THR A 570 25.67 23.08 -17.51
CA THR A 570 24.21 23.11 -17.32
C THR A 570 23.80 24.21 -16.36
N VAL A 571 22.53 24.60 -16.38
CA VAL A 571 21.92 25.53 -15.41
C VAL A 571 20.80 24.79 -14.71
N VAL A 572 20.84 24.75 -13.39
CA VAL A 572 19.87 24.07 -12.54
C VAL A 572 19.36 25.01 -11.46
N ASP A 573 18.20 24.71 -10.89
CA ASP A 573 17.68 25.48 -9.75
C ASP A 573 18.35 25.02 -8.46
N VAL A 574 18.69 25.94 -7.55
CA VAL A 574 19.40 25.60 -6.29
C VAL A 574 18.60 24.66 -5.36
N ALA A 575 17.28 24.52 -5.56
CA ALA A 575 16.51 23.47 -4.88
C ALA A 575 16.98 22.04 -5.26
N TYR A 576 17.65 21.88 -6.40
CA TYR A 576 18.09 20.61 -6.97
C TYR A 576 19.63 20.43 -6.86
N VAL A 577 20.30 21.28 -6.08
CA VAL A 577 21.76 21.28 -5.92
C VAL A 577 22.15 20.85 -4.50
N ILE A 578 23.11 19.93 -4.42
CA ILE A 578 23.68 19.46 -3.17
C ILE A 578 25.18 19.71 -3.21
N LYS A 579 25.65 20.59 -2.33
CA LYS A 579 27.07 20.82 -2.08
C LYS A 579 27.69 19.56 -1.47
N VAL A 580 28.86 19.15 -1.94
CA VAL A 580 29.57 17.98 -1.41
C VAL A 580 31.05 18.29 -1.17
N ASP A 581 31.69 17.47 -0.34
CA ASP A 581 33.14 17.52 -0.13
C ASP A 581 33.87 17.11 -1.42
N PRO A 582 34.83 17.88 -1.95
CA PRO A 582 35.58 17.52 -3.15
C PRO A 582 36.42 16.23 -3.03
N ALA A 583 36.58 15.67 -1.83
CA ALA A 583 37.26 14.39 -1.63
C ALA A 583 36.47 13.16 -2.11
N ILE A 584 35.17 13.27 -2.41
CA ILE A 584 34.44 12.14 -3.02
C ILE A 584 34.83 11.99 -4.51
N PRO A 585 35.16 10.78 -4.99
CA PRO A 585 35.44 10.55 -6.41
C PRO A 585 34.24 10.96 -7.31
N PRO A 586 34.45 11.79 -8.35
CA PRO A 586 33.37 12.26 -9.23
C PRO A 586 32.53 11.13 -9.83
N ASN A 587 33.22 10.09 -10.31
CA ASN A 587 32.69 8.87 -10.91
C ASN A 587 31.99 7.92 -9.91
N ARG A 588 31.82 8.32 -8.64
CA ARG A 588 30.99 7.63 -7.63
C ARG A 588 29.88 8.54 -7.13
N ALA A 589 30.21 9.82 -6.93
CA ALA A 589 29.29 10.86 -6.53
C ALA A 589 28.10 11.00 -7.49
N CYS A 590 28.34 10.97 -8.81
CA CYS A 590 27.28 11.12 -9.81
C CYS A 590 26.17 10.05 -9.72
N LEU A 591 26.47 8.86 -9.20
CA LEU A 591 25.51 7.77 -9.04
C LEU A 591 24.48 8.03 -7.93
N LEU A 592 24.80 8.93 -6.99
CA LEU A 592 23.91 9.32 -5.89
C LEU A 592 22.76 10.19 -6.38
N SER A 593 22.82 10.77 -7.58
CA SER A 593 21.72 11.56 -8.16
C SER A 593 20.47 10.76 -8.53
N CYS A 594 20.57 9.43 -8.71
CA CYS A 594 19.43 8.61 -9.12
C CYS A 594 19.49 7.15 -8.62
N GLY A 595 19.93 6.19 -9.44
CA GLY A 595 19.60 4.78 -9.24
C GLY A 595 20.07 4.17 -7.92
N VAL A 596 21.26 4.52 -7.44
CA VAL A 596 21.82 3.96 -6.21
C VAL A 596 21.12 4.54 -4.98
N ALA A 597 20.91 5.86 -4.95
CA ALA A 597 20.15 6.54 -3.90
C ALA A 597 18.70 6.01 -3.83
N THR A 598 18.05 5.82 -4.98
CA THR A 598 16.71 5.22 -5.05
C THR A 598 16.65 3.84 -4.39
N GLY A 599 17.53 2.91 -4.74
CA GLY A 599 17.49 1.55 -4.19
C GLY A 599 17.87 1.47 -2.71
N VAL A 600 18.95 2.15 -2.30
CA VAL A 600 19.38 2.17 -0.89
C VAL A 600 18.34 2.85 -0.01
N GLY A 601 17.80 3.99 -0.45
CA GLY A 601 16.74 4.70 0.25
C GLY A 601 15.45 3.89 0.36
N ALA A 602 15.04 3.21 -0.70
CA ALA A 602 13.83 2.39 -0.69
C ALA A 602 13.87 1.32 0.41
N ALA A 603 15.02 0.67 0.62
CA ALA A 603 15.21 -0.28 1.71
C ALA A 603 15.29 0.41 3.09
N TRP A 604 16.10 1.48 3.19
CA TRP A 604 16.40 2.16 4.46
C TRP A 604 15.24 3.01 5.01
N LYS A 605 14.66 3.89 4.18
CA LYS A 605 13.59 4.82 4.58
C LYS A 605 12.20 4.28 4.25
N THR A 606 11.89 4.03 2.98
CA THR A 606 10.50 3.76 2.56
C THR A 606 9.96 2.44 3.11
N ALA A 607 10.65 1.33 2.86
CA ALA A 607 10.33 0.04 3.45
C ALA A 607 10.59 0.04 4.96
N ASN A 608 11.69 0.70 5.37
CA ASN A 608 12.25 0.64 6.72
C ASN A 608 12.52 -0.82 7.12
N VAL A 609 13.35 -1.49 6.31
CA VAL A 609 13.70 -2.91 6.45
C VAL A 609 14.24 -3.17 7.85
N LYS A 610 13.69 -4.18 8.53
CA LYS A 610 14.14 -4.56 9.88
C LYS A 610 15.23 -5.62 9.82
N LYS A 611 16.14 -5.56 10.80
CA LYS A 611 17.15 -6.59 11.01
C LYS A 611 16.49 -7.96 11.14
N GLY A 612 17.04 -8.95 10.45
CA GLY A 612 16.53 -10.32 10.44
C GLY A 612 15.39 -10.59 9.45
N SER A 613 14.93 -9.60 8.69
CA SER A 613 13.86 -9.80 7.70
C SER A 613 14.31 -10.48 6.41
N THR A 614 13.34 -11.10 5.73
CA THR A 614 13.47 -11.65 4.38
C THR A 614 13.03 -10.62 3.35
N VAL A 615 13.86 -10.38 2.33
CA VAL A 615 13.64 -9.41 1.26
C VAL A 615 13.62 -10.14 -0.09
N ALA A 616 12.67 -9.81 -0.96
CA ALA A 616 12.61 -10.27 -2.36
C ALA A 616 12.77 -9.08 -3.32
N ILE A 617 13.60 -9.21 -4.35
CA ILE A 617 13.96 -8.12 -5.28
C ILE A 617 13.72 -8.59 -6.71
N PHE A 618 12.72 -8.00 -7.37
CA PHE A 618 12.34 -8.29 -8.74
C PHE A 618 13.07 -7.34 -9.69
N GLY A 619 14.02 -7.88 -10.47
CA GLY A 619 14.93 -7.15 -11.34
C GLY A 619 16.26 -6.85 -10.67
N LEU A 620 17.34 -7.45 -11.18
CA LEU A 620 18.72 -7.29 -10.70
C LEU A 620 19.54 -6.30 -11.55
N GLY A 621 18.88 -5.24 -12.02
CA GLY A 621 19.55 -4.04 -12.52
C GLY A 621 20.03 -3.14 -11.39
N SER A 622 20.62 -1.98 -11.71
CA SER A 622 21.31 -1.13 -10.73
C SER A 622 20.42 -0.64 -9.57
N ILE A 623 19.10 -0.45 -9.77
CA ILE A 623 18.17 -0.16 -8.68
C ILE A 623 18.03 -1.38 -7.75
N GLY A 624 17.78 -2.58 -8.28
CA GLY A 624 17.64 -3.80 -7.48
C GLY A 624 18.92 -4.19 -6.75
N LEU A 625 20.08 -3.99 -7.36
CA LEU A 625 21.39 -4.15 -6.69
C LEU A 625 21.59 -3.14 -5.56
N ALA A 626 21.11 -1.90 -5.73
CA ALA A 626 21.12 -0.90 -4.66
C ALA A 626 20.09 -1.19 -3.55
N VAL A 627 18.95 -1.82 -3.87
CA VAL A 627 18.02 -2.36 -2.87
C VAL A 627 18.67 -3.50 -2.08
N ALA A 628 19.39 -4.42 -2.73
CA ALA A 628 20.11 -5.50 -2.04
C ALA A 628 21.14 -4.94 -1.05
N GLU A 629 21.90 -3.94 -1.48
CA GLU A 629 22.88 -3.25 -0.67
C GLU A 629 22.24 -2.48 0.51
N GLY A 630 21.11 -1.78 0.26
CA GLY A 630 20.32 -1.13 1.31
C GLY A 630 19.71 -2.13 2.32
N ALA A 631 19.22 -3.27 1.85
CA ALA A 631 18.69 -4.34 2.69
C ALA A 631 19.80 -5.00 3.55
N ARG A 632 20.99 -5.19 2.97
CA ARG A 632 22.20 -5.65 3.68
C ARG A 632 22.62 -4.66 4.77
N LEU A 633 22.63 -3.36 4.47
CA LEU A 633 22.88 -2.29 5.44
C LEU A 633 21.86 -2.28 6.59
N CYS A 634 20.59 -2.56 6.30
CA CYS A 634 19.53 -2.72 7.31
C CYS A 634 19.59 -4.05 8.10
N GLY A 635 20.49 -4.96 7.72
CA GLY A 635 20.67 -6.25 8.38
C GLY A 635 19.61 -7.29 8.06
N ALA A 636 19.03 -7.28 6.85
CA ALA A 636 18.20 -8.37 6.35
C ALA A 636 18.97 -9.71 6.43
N SER A 637 18.27 -10.80 6.77
CA SER A 637 18.87 -12.14 6.92
C SER A 637 18.87 -12.96 5.63
N ARG A 638 17.87 -12.73 4.78
CA ARG A 638 17.69 -13.38 3.48
C ARG A 638 17.37 -12.31 2.45
N ILE A 639 18.11 -12.29 1.36
CA ILE A 639 17.91 -11.38 0.23
C ILE A 639 17.81 -12.24 -1.03
N ILE A 640 16.59 -12.40 -1.53
CA ILE A 640 16.24 -13.22 -2.69
C ILE A 640 16.21 -12.30 -3.91
N GLY A 641 17.13 -12.52 -4.86
CA GLY A 641 17.17 -11.81 -6.14
C GLY A 641 16.48 -12.58 -7.25
N ILE A 642 15.57 -11.93 -7.99
CA ILE A 642 14.81 -12.52 -9.08
C ILE A 642 15.13 -11.77 -10.39
N ASP A 643 15.62 -12.47 -11.40
CA ASP A 643 15.82 -11.93 -12.75
C ASP A 643 15.78 -13.05 -13.80
N ILE A 644 15.39 -12.73 -15.04
CA ILE A 644 15.43 -13.69 -16.16
C ILE A 644 16.85 -13.93 -16.67
N ASN A 645 17.76 -12.94 -16.51
CA ASN A 645 19.13 -13.07 -16.96
C ASN A 645 20.02 -13.64 -15.83
N GLN A 646 20.50 -14.86 -16.01
CA GLN A 646 21.37 -15.55 -15.06
C GLN A 646 22.75 -14.90 -14.92
N ASP A 647 23.26 -14.18 -15.93
CA ASP A 647 24.60 -13.58 -15.91
C ASP A 647 24.74 -12.50 -14.81
N LYS A 648 23.61 -11.88 -14.42
CA LYS A 648 23.53 -10.93 -13.31
C LYS A 648 23.76 -11.56 -11.94
N PHE A 649 23.64 -12.88 -11.80
CA PHE A 649 23.56 -13.55 -10.50
C PHE A 649 24.88 -13.50 -9.72
N GLU A 650 26.02 -13.72 -10.39
CA GLU A 650 27.34 -13.61 -9.75
C GLU A 650 27.72 -12.16 -9.40
N VAL A 651 27.14 -11.18 -10.10
CA VAL A 651 27.24 -9.76 -9.73
C VAL A 651 26.38 -9.47 -8.51
N ALA A 652 25.14 -9.95 -8.48
CA ALA A 652 24.18 -9.72 -7.40
C ALA A 652 24.68 -10.21 -6.02
N LYS A 653 25.36 -11.36 -5.97
CA LYS A 653 26.01 -11.86 -4.73
C LYS A 653 26.97 -10.84 -4.12
N LYS A 654 27.67 -10.03 -4.93
CA LYS A 654 28.63 -9.01 -4.49
C LYS A 654 27.98 -7.79 -3.81
N PHE A 655 26.65 -7.66 -3.94
CA PHE A 655 25.80 -6.65 -3.29
C PHE A 655 24.94 -7.24 -2.15
N GLY A 656 25.26 -8.46 -1.69
CA GLY A 656 24.60 -9.09 -0.54
C GLY A 656 23.38 -9.95 -0.85
N VAL A 657 23.04 -10.18 -2.12
CA VAL A 657 22.00 -11.16 -2.48
C VAL A 657 22.42 -12.57 -2.04
N THR A 658 21.62 -13.20 -1.18
CA THR A 658 21.93 -14.51 -0.56
C THR A 658 21.35 -15.67 -1.35
N GLU A 659 20.23 -15.46 -2.04
CA GLU A 659 19.47 -16.47 -2.76
C GLU A 659 19.03 -15.91 -4.12
N LEU A 660 18.93 -16.76 -5.14
CA LEU A 660 18.76 -16.34 -6.53
C LEU A 660 17.73 -17.23 -7.22
N LEU A 661 16.82 -16.61 -7.98
CA LEU A 661 15.73 -17.28 -8.67
C LEU A 661 15.65 -16.79 -10.13
N ASN A 662 15.77 -17.71 -11.09
CA ASN A 662 15.54 -17.39 -12.50
C ASN A 662 14.07 -17.63 -12.85
N SER A 663 13.32 -16.56 -13.07
CA SER A 663 11.88 -16.63 -13.38
C SER A 663 11.59 -17.19 -14.77
N GLY A 664 12.55 -17.16 -15.69
CA GLY A 664 12.43 -17.74 -17.04
C GLY A 664 12.71 -19.25 -17.12
N ARG A 665 12.96 -19.91 -15.99
CA ARG A 665 13.17 -21.37 -15.88
C ARG A 665 12.20 -22.06 -14.93
N LEU A 666 11.06 -21.43 -14.66
CA LEU A 666 9.98 -22.03 -13.92
C LEU A 666 9.02 -22.70 -14.91
N GLU A 667 8.72 -23.97 -14.69
CA GLU A 667 7.79 -24.75 -15.51
C GLU A 667 6.36 -24.53 -15.01
N ASP A 668 5.91 -25.30 -14.03
CA ASP A 668 4.51 -25.29 -13.55
C ASP A 668 4.23 -24.33 -12.38
N LYS A 669 5.17 -23.44 -12.01
CA LYS A 669 5.04 -22.55 -10.84
C LYS A 669 5.30 -21.09 -11.17
N SER A 670 4.49 -20.20 -10.58
CA SER A 670 4.79 -18.76 -10.57
C SER A 670 5.98 -18.45 -9.66
N VAL A 671 6.62 -17.30 -9.90
CA VAL A 671 7.68 -16.77 -9.01
C VAL A 671 7.15 -16.63 -7.59
N SER A 672 5.91 -16.16 -7.48
CA SER A 672 5.26 -15.92 -6.21
C SER A 672 4.97 -17.21 -5.43
N GLN A 673 4.62 -18.32 -6.09
CA GLN A 673 4.48 -19.63 -5.46
C GLN A 673 5.82 -20.14 -4.93
N VAL A 674 6.89 -20.08 -5.74
CA VAL A 674 8.23 -20.54 -5.33
C VAL A 674 8.75 -19.74 -4.13
N ILE A 675 8.62 -18.41 -4.12
CA ILE A 675 9.02 -17.58 -2.97
C ILE A 675 8.20 -17.93 -1.73
N ASN A 676 6.88 -18.11 -1.85
CA ASN A 676 6.03 -18.49 -0.72
C ASN A 676 6.45 -19.84 -0.09
N GLU A 677 6.82 -20.83 -0.92
CA GLU A 677 7.35 -22.12 -0.47
C GLU A 677 8.71 -21.95 0.22
N MET A 678 9.66 -21.26 -0.41
CA MET A 678 11.03 -21.03 0.11
C MET A 678 11.08 -20.23 1.42
N THR A 679 10.03 -19.47 1.75
CA THR A 679 9.99 -18.54 2.89
C THR A 679 8.94 -18.89 3.95
N GLY A 680 8.16 -19.95 3.74
CA GLY A 680 7.07 -20.33 4.65
C GLY A 680 6.01 -19.24 4.78
N GLY A 681 5.49 -18.74 3.64
CA GLY A 681 4.38 -17.78 3.60
C GLY A 681 4.69 -16.37 3.11
N GLY A 682 5.87 -16.13 2.54
CA GLY A 682 6.23 -14.89 1.84
C GLY A 682 7.36 -14.08 2.50
N ALA A 683 7.93 -13.16 1.73
CA ALA A 683 8.98 -12.23 2.16
C ALA A 683 8.38 -11.03 2.93
N ASP A 684 9.09 -10.52 3.94
CA ASP A 684 8.63 -9.34 4.71
C ASP A 684 8.55 -8.08 3.82
N TYR A 685 9.47 -7.96 2.86
CA TYR A 685 9.56 -6.84 1.93
C TYR A 685 9.80 -7.35 0.52
N CYS A 686 8.98 -6.89 -0.43
CA CYS A 686 9.16 -7.15 -1.85
C CYS A 686 9.43 -5.82 -2.57
N PHE A 687 10.45 -5.77 -3.43
CA PHE A 687 10.81 -4.59 -4.21
C PHE A 687 10.68 -4.89 -5.70
N GLU A 688 9.86 -4.10 -6.40
CA GLU A 688 9.74 -4.17 -7.86
C GLU A 688 10.65 -3.11 -8.50
N CYS A 689 11.63 -3.55 -9.28
CA CYS A 689 12.74 -2.72 -9.79
C CYS A 689 12.87 -2.74 -11.32
N VAL A 690 11.85 -3.20 -12.06
CA VAL A 690 11.85 -3.31 -13.53
C VAL A 690 10.91 -2.29 -14.17
N GLY A 691 9.72 -2.10 -13.62
CA GLY A 691 8.66 -1.25 -14.16
C GLY A 691 7.61 -2.05 -14.93
N MET A 692 7.11 -3.14 -14.32
CA MET A 692 6.06 -3.98 -14.90
C MET A 692 4.95 -4.29 -13.89
N ALA A 693 3.69 -3.94 -14.19
CA ALA A 693 2.55 -4.18 -13.31
C ALA A 693 2.37 -5.67 -12.94
N SER A 694 2.68 -6.59 -13.86
CA SER A 694 2.64 -8.03 -13.60
C SER A 694 3.71 -8.50 -12.59
N LEU A 695 4.87 -7.84 -12.55
CA LEU A 695 5.88 -8.10 -11.53
C LEU A 695 5.50 -7.46 -10.18
N VAL A 696 4.79 -6.32 -10.18
CA VAL A 696 4.20 -5.77 -8.95
C VAL A 696 3.15 -6.74 -8.38
N GLN A 697 2.32 -7.36 -9.23
CA GLN A 697 1.36 -8.39 -8.83
C GLN A 697 2.04 -9.62 -8.23
N GLU A 698 3.07 -10.17 -8.87
CA GLU A 698 3.85 -11.30 -8.34
C GLU A 698 4.55 -10.96 -7.01
N ALA A 699 5.18 -9.77 -6.93
CA ALA A 699 5.78 -9.24 -5.71
C ALA A 699 4.76 -9.11 -4.58
N PHE A 700 3.56 -8.61 -4.88
CA PHE A 700 2.45 -8.54 -3.93
C PHE A 700 1.92 -9.93 -3.54
N ALA A 701 1.86 -10.89 -4.45
CA ALA A 701 1.39 -12.25 -4.19
C ALA A 701 2.31 -13.01 -3.21
N CYS A 702 3.63 -12.88 -3.32
CA CYS A 702 4.60 -13.47 -2.38
C CYS A 702 5.03 -12.56 -1.22
N CYS A 703 4.46 -11.36 -1.11
CA CYS A 703 4.62 -10.55 0.08
C CYS A 703 3.91 -11.19 1.28
N ARG A 704 4.53 -11.17 2.46
CA ARG A 704 4.05 -11.89 3.64
C ARG A 704 2.70 -11.38 4.14
N GLN A 705 1.81 -12.29 4.54
CA GLN A 705 0.50 -11.92 5.05
C GLN A 705 0.60 -11.27 6.44
N GLY A 706 -0.28 -10.30 6.71
CA GLY A 706 -0.42 -9.58 7.98
C GLY A 706 0.45 -8.34 8.13
N TRP A 707 1.64 -8.31 7.51
CA TRP A 707 2.57 -7.19 7.67
C TRP A 707 3.52 -6.91 6.48
N GLY A 708 3.45 -7.71 5.42
CA GLY A 708 4.34 -7.58 4.28
C GLY A 708 4.13 -6.26 3.53
N LYS A 709 5.23 -5.68 3.04
CA LYS A 709 5.20 -4.49 2.17
C LYS A 709 5.74 -4.79 0.78
N THR A 710 5.00 -4.39 -0.25
CA THR A 710 5.49 -4.29 -1.63
C THR A 710 5.84 -2.83 -1.95
N ILE A 711 7.08 -2.58 -2.35
CA ILE A 711 7.61 -1.27 -2.70
C ILE A 711 7.83 -1.24 -4.22
N VAL A 712 7.14 -0.34 -4.91
CA VAL A 712 7.29 -0.12 -6.35
C VAL A 712 8.37 0.94 -6.58
N LEU A 713 9.38 0.60 -7.39
CA LEU A 713 10.47 1.50 -7.81
C LEU A 713 10.58 1.61 -9.33
N GLY A 714 10.18 0.57 -10.07
CA GLY A 714 10.21 0.55 -11.51
C GLY A 714 9.20 1.50 -12.15
N VAL A 715 9.65 2.30 -13.11
CA VAL A 715 8.79 3.19 -13.90
C VAL A 715 8.24 2.42 -15.09
N GLU A 716 6.94 2.14 -15.09
CA GLU A 716 6.26 1.54 -16.24
C GLU A 716 5.87 2.59 -17.31
N LYS A 717 5.49 2.12 -18.50
CA LYS A 717 5.02 2.96 -19.61
C LYS A 717 3.79 3.80 -19.20
N PRO A 718 3.65 5.04 -19.71
CA PRO A 718 2.44 5.85 -19.50
C PRO A 718 1.16 5.09 -19.85
N GLY A 719 0.13 5.22 -19.01
CA GLY A 719 -1.16 4.56 -19.19
C GLY A 719 -1.24 3.11 -18.68
N ALA A 720 -0.16 2.54 -18.14
CA ALA A 720 -0.21 1.22 -17.51
C ALA A 720 -1.06 1.21 -16.22
N ILE A 721 -1.83 0.15 -16.05
CA ILE A 721 -2.77 -0.04 -14.93
C ILE A 721 -2.31 -1.21 -14.07
N LEU A 722 -2.07 -0.95 -12.80
CA LEU A 722 -1.89 -1.96 -11.77
C LEU A 722 -3.26 -2.40 -11.25
N SER A 723 -3.63 -3.65 -11.52
CA SER A 723 -4.83 -4.27 -10.95
C SER A 723 -4.47 -5.19 -9.78
N LEU A 724 -5.15 -5.03 -8.64
CA LEU A 724 -5.00 -5.87 -7.45
C LEU A 724 -6.36 -6.40 -7.00
N ASN A 725 -6.43 -7.66 -6.55
CA ASN A 725 -7.66 -8.19 -5.98
C ASN A 725 -7.95 -7.53 -4.62
N PHE A 726 -9.18 -7.07 -4.42
CA PHE A 726 -9.60 -6.33 -3.22
C PHE A 726 -9.44 -7.16 -1.94
N PHE A 727 -9.80 -8.44 -1.99
CA PHE A 727 -9.73 -9.36 -0.85
C PHE A 727 -8.28 -9.68 -0.46
N ASP A 728 -7.37 -9.72 -1.43
CA ASP A 728 -5.94 -9.94 -1.16
C ASP A 728 -5.26 -8.75 -0.48
N ILE A 729 -5.77 -7.52 -0.66
CA ILE A 729 -5.39 -6.37 0.16
C ILE A 729 -6.03 -6.48 1.53
N LEU A 730 -7.37 -6.50 1.60
CA LEU A 730 -8.12 -6.41 2.86
C LEU A 730 -7.83 -7.57 3.83
N LEU A 731 -8.03 -8.82 3.38
CA LEU A 731 -8.01 -9.98 4.25
C LEU A 731 -6.61 -10.46 4.60
N ARG A 732 -5.62 -10.18 3.74
CA ARG A 732 -4.23 -10.62 3.96
C ARG A 732 -3.34 -9.55 4.61
N GLY A 733 -3.87 -8.37 4.97
CA GLY A 733 -3.14 -7.33 5.72
C GLY A 733 -1.84 -6.87 5.04
N LYS A 734 -1.78 -6.90 3.71
CA LYS A 734 -0.59 -6.51 2.95
C LYS A 734 -0.60 -5.01 2.67
N THR A 735 0.58 -4.42 2.54
CA THR A 735 0.77 -3.01 2.14
C THR A 735 1.40 -2.94 0.75
N ILE A 736 0.95 -2.01 -0.08
CA ILE A 736 1.65 -1.58 -1.30
C ILE A 736 1.93 -0.07 -1.24
N MET A 737 3.11 0.35 -1.70
CA MET A 737 3.50 1.75 -1.77
C MET A 737 4.51 2.01 -2.90
N GLY A 738 4.50 3.22 -3.47
CA GLY A 738 5.59 3.70 -4.32
C GLY A 738 6.72 4.35 -3.52
N SER A 739 7.86 4.58 -4.19
CA SER A 739 9.05 5.15 -3.53
C SER A 739 9.92 5.96 -4.50
N LEU A 740 9.45 7.14 -4.91
CA LEU A 740 10.23 8.06 -5.73
C LEU A 740 11.55 8.46 -5.04
N TYR A 741 12.67 8.29 -5.74
CA TYR A 741 14.03 8.56 -5.23
C TYR A 741 14.31 7.90 -3.86
N GLY A 742 13.74 6.72 -3.61
CA GLY A 742 13.96 5.96 -2.37
C GLY A 742 13.43 6.63 -1.10
N GLY A 743 12.52 7.61 -1.22
CA GLY A 743 12.08 8.41 -0.07
C GLY A 743 13.19 9.28 0.55
N LEU A 744 14.30 9.49 -0.18
CA LEU A 744 15.43 10.30 0.29
C LEU A 744 15.21 11.79 0.01
N LYS A 745 15.56 12.63 0.98
CA LYS A 745 15.74 14.07 0.84
C LYS A 745 17.16 14.35 0.36
N PRO A 746 17.36 14.93 -0.84
CA PRO A 746 18.68 15.15 -1.40
C PRO A 746 19.66 15.85 -0.45
N LYS A 747 19.27 16.97 0.18
CA LYS A 747 20.21 17.81 0.95
C LYS A 747 20.63 17.21 2.29
N SER A 748 19.85 16.30 2.89
CA SER A 748 20.24 15.62 4.14
C SER A 748 20.83 14.22 3.91
N ASP A 749 20.24 13.46 2.99
CA ASP A 749 20.48 12.01 2.94
C ASP A 749 21.67 11.66 2.04
N ILE A 750 21.96 12.44 0.99
CA ILE A 750 23.15 12.23 0.16
C ILE A 750 24.42 12.32 1.02
N HIS A 751 24.51 13.28 1.95
CA HIS A 751 25.63 13.34 2.91
C HIS A 751 25.75 12.06 3.77
N THR A 752 24.63 11.42 4.12
CA THR A 752 24.62 10.15 4.84
C THR A 752 25.14 9.00 3.96
N LEU A 753 24.73 8.95 2.69
CA LEU A 753 25.25 7.97 1.72
C LEU A 753 26.75 8.15 1.44
N ILE A 754 27.20 9.40 1.27
CA ILE A 754 28.63 9.75 1.12
C ILE A 754 29.41 9.27 2.34
N LYS A 755 28.93 9.57 3.56
CA LYS A 755 29.54 9.09 4.80
C LYS A 755 29.63 7.57 4.85
N TRP A 756 28.57 6.84 4.48
CA TRP A 756 28.61 5.38 4.43
C TRP A 756 29.58 4.83 3.39
N TYR A 757 29.77 5.51 2.25
CA TYR A 757 30.78 5.15 1.27
C TYR A 757 32.20 5.36 1.83
N THR A 758 32.48 6.53 2.42
CA THR A 758 33.78 6.84 3.05
C THR A 758 34.10 5.87 4.21
N GLU A 759 33.09 5.48 4.99
CA GLU A 759 33.21 4.47 6.06
C GLU A 759 33.29 3.02 5.54
N LYS A 760 33.31 2.80 4.21
CA LYS A 760 33.30 1.48 3.54
C LYS A 760 32.14 0.57 3.96
N LYS A 761 31.00 1.19 4.29
CA LYS A 761 29.73 0.50 4.58
C LYS A 761 28.89 0.34 3.33
N LEU A 762 28.89 1.34 2.45
CA LEU A 762 28.14 1.37 1.19
C LEU A 762 29.08 1.16 0.00
N GLU A 763 28.77 0.18 -0.85
CA GLU A 763 29.54 -0.22 -2.01
C GLU A 763 29.13 0.57 -3.27
N LEU A 764 29.78 1.70 -3.55
CA LEU A 764 29.57 2.43 -4.81
C LEU A 764 30.43 1.92 -5.98
N ASP A 765 31.63 1.41 -5.69
CA ASP A 765 32.63 1.11 -6.73
C ASP A 765 32.19 0.03 -7.72
N LYS A 766 31.43 -0.97 -7.24
CA LYS A 766 30.93 -2.10 -8.03
C LYS A 766 29.84 -1.72 -9.04
N PHE A 767 29.23 -0.54 -8.93
CA PHE A 767 28.19 -0.10 -9.87
C PHE A 767 28.77 0.42 -11.19
N VAL A 768 29.97 1.00 -11.18
CA VAL A 768 30.62 1.49 -12.39
C VAL A 768 31.31 0.34 -13.10
N THR A 769 30.76 -0.03 -14.26
CA THR A 769 31.32 -1.09 -15.12
C THR A 769 32.08 -0.54 -16.31
N HIS A 770 31.79 0.69 -16.74
CA HIS A 770 32.43 1.35 -17.89
C HIS A 770 32.73 2.82 -17.60
N GLU A 771 33.82 3.35 -18.16
CA GLU A 771 34.16 4.77 -18.09
C GLU A 771 34.70 5.30 -19.44
N ILE A 772 33.91 6.10 -20.15
CA ILE A 772 34.20 6.58 -21.51
C ILE A 772 34.38 8.11 -21.57
N GLY A 773 34.82 8.62 -22.73
CA GLY A 773 34.84 10.05 -23.02
C GLY A 773 33.48 10.55 -23.54
N PHE A 774 33.23 11.85 -23.45
CA PHE A 774 31.97 12.47 -23.92
C PHE A 774 31.71 12.30 -25.42
N GLY A 775 32.77 12.16 -26.23
CA GLY A 775 32.67 11.87 -27.66
C GLY A 775 31.92 10.57 -27.97
N ASP A 776 32.03 9.57 -27.09
CA ASP A 776 31.57 8.20 -27.31
C ASP A 776 30.20 7.94 -26.65
N ILE A 777 29.46 8.99 -26.28
CA ILE A 777 28.19 8.87 -25.53
C ILE A 777 27.16 7.93 -26.16
N ASN A 778 27.14 7.80 -27.49
CA ASN A 778 26.25 6.85 -28.16
C ASN A 778 26.64 5.38 -27.89
N GLU A 779 27.93 5.06 -27.72
CA GLU A 779 28.38 3.73 -27.28
C GLU A 779 27.87 3.41 -25.86
N ALA A 780 27.79 4.40 -24.96
CA ALA A 780 27.17 4.19 -23.64
C ALA A 780 25.68 3.81 -23.74
N PHE A 781 24.95 4.38 -24.71
CA PHE A 781 23.56 3.98 -24.97
C PHE A 781 23.48 2.53 -25.45
N ASP A 782 24.32 2.14 -26.40
CA ASP A 782 24.35 0.77 -26.93
C ASP A 782 24.70 -0.25 -25.83
N LEU A 783 25.78 0.00 -25.06
CA LEU A 783 26.20 -0.86 -23.94
C LEU A 783 25.10 -1.06 -22.88
N LEU A 784 24.27 -0.06 -22.63
CA LEU A 784 23.16 -0.13 -21.68
C LEU A 784 21.91 -0.79 -22.28
N ILE A 785 21.64 -0.60 -23.58
CA ILE A 785 20.55 -1.28 -24.31
C ILE A 785 20.83 -2.78 -24.44
N GLU A 786 22.07 -3.17 -24.71
CA GLU A 786 22.53 -4.56 -24.77
C GLU A 786 22.62 -5.25 -23.40
N GLY A 787 22.42 -4.51 -22.30
CA GLY A 787 22.49 -5.06 -20.94
C GLY A 787 23.90 -5.44 -20.47
N LYS A 788 24.95 -5.01 -21.18
CA LYS A 788 26.36 -5.24 -20.83
C LYS A 788 26.86 -4.31 -19.71
N CYS A 789 26.07 -3.31 -19.32
CA CYS A 789 26.46 -2.21 -18.44
C CYS A 789 25.51 -2.05 -17.24
N LEU A 790 26.06 -1.80 -16.03
CA LEU A 790 25.28 -1.36 -14.87
C LEU A 790 25.20 0.18 -14.79
N ARG A 791 26.37 0.82 -14.84
CA ARG A 791 26.56 2.25 -15.04
C ARG A 791 27.80 2.49 -15.88
N CYS A 792 27.62 3.33 -16.89
CA CYS A 792 28.70 3.94 -17.66
C CYS A 792 28.87 5.37 -17.15
N VAL A 793 30.08 5.73 -16.74
CA VAL A 793 30.44 7.12 -16.42
C VAL A 793 31.08 7.74 -17.66
N ILE A 794 30.55 8.90 -18.05
CA ILE A 794 30.95 9.67 -19.22
C ILE A 794 31.69 10.91 -18.69
N TRP A 795 32.96 11.02 -19.04
CA TRP A 795 33.82 12.12 -18.63
C TRP A 795 33.84 13.23 -19.69
N MET A 796 33.65 14.49 -19.28
CA MET A 796 33.62 15.62 -20.22
C MET A 796 34.98 15.89 -20.88
N ASN A 797 36.06 15.78 -20.09
CA ASN A 797 37.44 16.06 -20.49
C ASN A 797 38.36 14.88 -20.09
N LYS A 798 38.31 13.79 -20.85
CA LYS A 798 39.19 12.61 -20.69
C LYS A 798 40.03 12.42 -21.94
#